data_AF-A0A848KJ27-F1
#
_entry.id   AF-A0A848KJ27-F1
#
_cell.length_a   1.000
_cell.length_b   1.000
_cell.length_c   1.000
_cell.angle_alpha   90.00
_cell.angle_beta   90.00
_cell.angle_gamma   90.00
#
_symmetry.space_group_name_H-M   'P 1'
#
loop_
_entity.id
_entity.type
_entity.pdbx_description
1 polymer ?
#
loop_
_entity_poly.entity_id
_entity_poly.type
_entity_poly.pdbx_seq_one_letter_code
_entity_poly.pdbx_strand_id
1 'polypeptide(L)'
;MTELWHYDRWQAELASVYLRPTNSKAPIMLFVDDQELQRAFGKSQPQPVISLARAVASQLDWNKLYDLFSSIERRQARWRLGDRANPPPTLPVLVLSVLAASRMEWDRTATASAYYPRLQAIFSSIGHKVDPTQLSHSYGSLPAMWEELRAWMASRPSEFGPLKIQNHPHLNRIGYSLSQAVVRGGDRAMLTSFFEAIDLDPQDVPHVKQLLDALRLWCTRNRGFSSAFATTLASGLAAELIGPILGSLASTWDRTVVASGGRHWLPFRLAVDLEEGEASWVVKIRAGLEGDLLRFRDGTSVSISRPEWGSFYEIDGDLPSVAEMLMTRFRADGDNAVAMHKAKSIYVLTFEPSEGKWIETTGIEPFEAHLLVVTGGLSHDVENLLNQTADHGWRKVPQLPSNPLVAGATIFRNVSFSSSSAFAVAMRRVDPSLREQIRPDRAPMPRLANGLKLATTLSDHQYICGGEPDLLLPLGATPRRVTASLDGIEQTFMTSDFPISLRGTIPLSPGRHVLVADGRTLVFHTCERVSALGRPANEKAKHLRKWTAEICLDTHRRTIPPVFSRDTSTETWAVNSLGHAIEIKASAVATWMESRGISPAFFEPHIEPHTAWIVRKRGTNIRMIDIAATQTPQFQDLNLVSRKLWNLIADECKNTTDQKLRFHVEAFLRWNTNGR
;
A
#
# COMPACT_ATOMS: atom_id res chain seq x y z
N MET A 1 -30.35 -33.68 21.63
CA MET A 1 -30.13 -32.32 22.16
C MET A 1 -28.70 -32.24 22.64
N THR A 2 -27.87 -31.39 22.06
CA THR A 2 -26.48 -31.22 22.52
C THR A 2 -26.49 -30.53 23.89
N GLU A 3 -25.76 -31.09 24.85
CA GLU A 3 -25.69 -30.56 26.21
C GLU A 3 -25.02 -29.18 26.23
N LEU A 4 -25.68 -28.20 26.87
CA LEU A 4 -25.10 -26.88 27.05
C LEU A 4 -24.08 -26.92 28.17
N TRP A 5 -22.96 -26.23 27.98
CA TRP A 5 -21.89 -26.23 28.97
C TRP A 5 -22.27 -25.41 30.20
N HIS A 6 -21.90 -25.93 31.37
CA HIS A 6 -22.00 -25.22 32.65
C HIS A 6 -20.83 -24.23 32.84
N TYR A 7 -20.92 -23.37 33.87
CA TYR A 7 -20.00 -22.25 34.08
C TYR A 7 -18.52 -22.67 34.14
N ASP A 8 -18.19 -23.72 34.88
CA ASP A 8 -16.80 -24.16 35.07
C ASP A 8 -16.18 -24.74 33.78
N ARG A 9 -17.00 -25.38 32.94
CA ARG A 9 -16.54 -25.82 31.61
C ARG A 9 -16.26 -24.63 30.71
N TRP A 10 -17.13 -23.62 30.71
CA TRP A 10 -16.86 -22.37 30.00
C TRP A 10 -15.59 -21.67 30.51
N GLN A 11 -15.37 -21.62 31.83
CA GLN A 11 -14.14 -21.06 32.42
C GLN A 11 -12.89 -21.77 31.87
N ALA A 12 -12.88 -23.10 31.84
CA ALA A 12 -11.74 -23.89 31.36
C ALA A 12 -11.51 -23.70 29.86
N GLU A 13 -12.56 -23.74 29.04
CA GLU A 13 -12.48 -23.60 27.58
C GLU A 13 -12.11 -22.17 27.16
N LEU A 14 -12.59 -21.15 27.88
CA LEU A 14 -12.18 -19.76 27.63
C LEU A 14 -10.71 -19.54 28.01
N ALA A 15 -10.25 -20.12 29.13
CA ALA A 15 -8.84 -20.07 29.50
C ALA A 15 -7.96 -20.77 28.45
N SER A 16 -8.37 -21.96 27.99
CA SER A 16 -7.61 -22.73 27.00
C SER A 16 -7.53 -22.06 25.63
N VAL A 17 -8.50 -21.21 25.27
CA VAL A 17 -8.52 -20.51 23.98
C VAL A 17 -7.85 -19.13 24.08
N TYR A 18 -8.22 -18.32 25.07
CA TYR A 18 -7.81 -16.91 25.13
C TYR A 18 -6.59 -16.66 26.02
N LEU A 19 -6.28 -17.57 26.95
CA LEU A 19 -5.15 -17.46 27.88
C LEU A 19 -4.14 -18.59 27.62
N ARG A 20 -3.80 -18.85 26.35
CA ARG A 20 -2.77 -19.83 26.02
C ARG A 20 -1.40 -19.30 26.44
N PRO A 21 -0.57 -20.12 27.12
CA PRO A 21 0.83 -19.80 27.29
C PRO A 21 1.43 -19.61 25.90
N THR A 22 1.84 -18.37 25.60
CA THR A 22 2.40 -18.04 24.31
C THR A 22 3.82 -17.58 24.58
N ASN A 23 4.82 -18.17 23.92
CA ASN A 23 6.21 -17.69 24.01
C ASN A 23 6.38 -16.25 23.52
N SER A 24 5.33 -15.63 22.95
CA SER A 24 5.32 -14.25 22.53
C SER A 24 4.99 -13.32 23.71
N LYS A 25 5.77 -12.25 23.88
CA LYS A 25 5.48 -11.13 24.79
C LYS A 25 4.30 -10.25 24.33
N ALA A 26 3.54 -10.69 23.33
CA ALA A 26 2.48 -9.91 22.71
C ALA A 26 1.33 -9.65 23.70
N PRO A 27 0.71 -8.46 23.67
CA PRO A 27 -0.40 -8.14 24.57
C PRO A 27 -1.61 -9.06 24.33
N ILE A 28 -2.19 -9.56 25.41
CA ILE A 28 -3.41 -10.38 25.38
C ILE A 28 -4.63 -9.47 25.49
N MET A 29 -5.67 -9.80 24.72
CA MET A 29 -6.95 -9.11 24.74
C MET A 29 -8.07 -10.14 24.59
N LEU A 30 -9.13 -9.94 25.37
CA LEU A 30 -10.31 -10.81 25.38
C LEU A 30 -11.36 -10.27 24.40
N PHE A 31 -11.02 -10.24 23.11
CA PHE A 31 -11.99 -9.87 22.08
C PHE A 31 -13.00 -11.00 21.84
N VAL A 32 -14.29 -10.68 21.90
CA VAL A 32 -15.38 -11.65 21.78
C VAL A 32 -16.56 -11.01 21.05
N ASP A 33 -16.97 -11.58 19.92
CA ASP A 33 -18.25 -11.31 19.27
C ASP A 33 -18.98 -12.61 18.90
N ASP A 34 -20.17 -12.50 18.32
CA ASP A 34 -20.98 -13.64 17.89
C ASP A 34 -20.23 -14.58 16.93
N GLN A 35 -19.50 -14.02 15.97
CA GLN A 35 -18.77 -14.79 14.96
C GLN A 35 -17.54 -15.46 15.57
N GLU A 36 -16.84 -14.78 16.46
CA GLU A 36 -15.66 -15.28 17.14
C GLU A 36 -15.99 -16.42 18.10
N LEU A 37 -17.08 -16.30 18.88
CA LEU A 37 -17.58 -17.41 19.70
C LEU A 37 -17.99 -18.61 18.84
N GLN A 38 -18.66 -18.38 17.72
CA GLN A 38 -19.02 -19.44 16.78
C GLN A 38 -17.79 -20.09 16.15
N ARG A 39 -16.77 -19.30 15.79
CA ARG A 39 -15.52 -19.79 15.21
C ARG A 39 -14.72 -20.63 16.20
N ALA A 40 -14.57 -20.13 17.43
CA ALA A 40 -13.75 -20.77 18.45
C ALA A 40 -14.41 -22.03 19.04
N PHE A 41 -15.72 -21.97 19.30
CA PHE A 41 -16.43 -23.02 20.05
C PHE A 41 -17.52 -23.72 19.26
N GLY A 42 -17.93 -23.23 18.08
CA GLY A 42 -19.09 -23.74 17.33
C GLY A 42 -19.03 -25.22 16.94
N LYS A 43 -17.82 -25.79 16.82
CA LYS A 43 -17.63 -27.23 16.59
C LYS A 43 -18.02 -28.06 17.82
N SER A 44 -17.67 -27.59 19.00
CA SER A 44 -17.86 -28.31 20.27
C SER A 44 -19.14 -27.87 21.01
N GLN A 45 -19.65 -26.69 20.68
CA GLN A 45 -20.86 -26.10 21.23
C GLN A 45 -21.64 -25.40 20.10
N PRO A 46 -22.71 -26.02 19.56
CA PRO A 46 -23.46 -25.50 18.41
C PRO A 46 -24.11 -24.12 18.63
N GLN A 47 -24.44 -23.77 19.88
CA GLN A 47 -25.02 -22.48 20.25
C GLN A 47 -24.19 -21.81 21.36
N PRO A 48 -22.97 -21.35 21.06
CA PRO A 48 -22.01 -20.93 22.07
C PRO A 48 -22.50 -19.71 22.87
N VAL A 49 -23.15 -18.74 22.21
CA VAL A 49 -23.70 -17.57 22.88
C VAL A 49 -24.81 -17.94 23.88
N ILE A 50 -25.78 -18.77 23.46
CA ILE A 50 -26.89 -19.21 24.32
C ILE A 50 -26.36 -20.05 25.49
N SER A 51 -25.42 -20.94 25.21
CA SER A 51 -24.77 -21.76 26.25
C SER A 51 -24.04 -20.89 27.27
N LEU A 52 -23.22 -19.93 26.82
CA LEU A 52 -22.47 -19.03 27.70
C LEU A 52 -23.41 -18.17 28.53
N ALA A 53 -24.44 -17.57 27.92
CA ALA A 53 -25.43 -16.76 28.61
C ALA A 53 -26.13 -17.56 29.71
N ARG A 54 -26.54 -18.81 29.43
CA ARG A 54 -27.16 -19.71 30.43
C ARG A 54 -26.20 -20.06 31.55
N ALA A 55 -24.95 -20.36 31.22
CA ALA A 55 -23.92 -20.67 32.20
C ALA A 55 -23.71 -19.50 33.16
N VAL A 56 -23.56 -18.28 32.65
CA VAL A 56 -23.44 -17.06 33.47
C VAL A 56 -24.72 -16.82 34.28
N ALA A 57 -25.90 -16.87 33.64
CA ALA A 57 -27.19 -16.67 34.30
C ALA A 57 -27.42 -17.63 35.48
N SER A 58 -26.92 -18.87 35.40
CA SER A 58 -26.99 -19.85 36.50
C SER A 58 -26.18 -19.45 37.74
N GLN A 59 -25.22 -18.53 37.59
CA GLN A 59 -24.38 -18.01 38.67
C GLN A 59 -24.82 -16.61 39.14
N LEU A 60 -25.85 -16.02 38.54
CA LEU A 60 -26.34 -14.70 38.96
C LEU A 60 -27.41 -14.84 40.04
N ASP A 61 -27.37 -13.95 41.03
CA ASP A 61 -28.37 -13.87 42.10
C ASP A 61 -29.51 -12.93 41.69
N TRP A 62 -30.45 -13.44 40.89
CA TRP A 62 -31.54 -12.66 40.31
C TRP A 62 -32.45 -11.97 41.35
N ASN A 63 -32.42 -12.41 42.60
CA ASN A 63 -33.22 -11.84 43.69
C ASN A 63 -32.59 -10.57 44.29
N LYS A 64 -31.32 -10.28 43.96
CA LYS A 64 -30.61 -9.08 44.44
C LYS A 64 -30.58 -8.00 43.38
N LEU A 65 -31.12 -6.82 43.72
CA LEU A 65 -31.18 -5.67 42.81
C LEU A 65 -29.80 -4.99 42.59
N TYR A 66 -28.97 -4.93 43.64
CA TYR A 66 -27.70 -4.19 43.63
C TYR A 66 -26.45 -5.08 43.63
N ASP A 67 -26.62 -6.40 43.66
CA ASP A 67 -25.56 -7.36 43.97
C ASP A 67 -25.74 -8.68 43.19
N LEU A 68 -26.08 -8.54 41.91
CA LEU A 68 -26.38 -9.66 41.00
C LEU A 68 -25.19 -10.63 40.85
N PHE A 69 -23.95 -10.12 40.96
CA PHE A 69 -22.72 -10.88 40.74
C PHE A 69 -22.13 -11.50 42.03
N SER A 70 -22.82 -11.38 43.17
CA SER A 70 -22.34 -11.82 44.49
C SER A 70 -21.85 -13.26 44.55
N SER A 71 -22.49 -14.19 43.83
CA SER A 71 -22.04 -15.58 43.76
C SER A 71 -20.67 -15.72 43.09
N ILE A 72 -20.45 -14.96 42.01
CA ILE A 72 -19.18 -14.93 41.26
C ILE A 72 -18.10 -14.26 42.12
N GLU A 73 -18.42 -13.17 42.82
CA GLU A 73 -17.49 -12.53 43.76
C GLU A 73 -17.05 -13.48 44.88
N ARG A 74 -17.98 -14.26 45.45
CA ARG A 74 -17.64 -15.30 46.45
C ARG A 74 -16.76 -16.40 45.88
N ARG A 75 -16.95 -16.79 44.60
CA ARG A 75 -16.05 -17.71 43.90
C ARG A 75 -14.65 -17.10 43.76
N GLN A 76 -14.56 -15.85 43.33
CA GLN A 76 -13.30 -15.13 43.20
C GLN A 76 -12.58 -14.96 44.56
N ALA A 77 -13.31 -14.63 45.63
CA ALA A 77 -12.75 -14.52 46.97
C ALA A 77 -12.18 -15.86 47.47
N ARG A 78 -12.88 -16.97 47.24
CA ARG A 78 -12.36 -18.32 47.55
C ARG A 78 -11.11 -18.64 46.72
N TRP A 79 -11.11 -18.31 45.43
CA TRP A 79 -9.95 -18.47 44.57
C TRP A 79 -8.75 -17.65 45.06
N ARG A 80 -8.95 -16.41 45.55
CA ARG A 80 -7.87 -15.59 46.13
C ARG A 80 -7.22 -16.26 47.33
N LEU A 81 -7.97 -17.04 48.12
CA LEU A 81 -7.46 -17.76 49.28
C LEU A 81 -6.80 -19.10 48.92
N GLY A 82 -6.94 -19.58 47.68
CA GLY A 82 -6.35 -20.82 47.18
C GLY A 82 -4.96 -20.66 46.54
N ASP A 83 -4.53 -21.68 45.81
CA ASP A 83 -3.22 -21.74 45.12
C ASP A 83 -3.08 -20.79 43.92
N ARG A 84 -4.21 -20.26 43.42
CA ARG A 84 -4.32 -19.40 42.24
C ARG A 84 -3.69 -20.01 40.98
N ALA A 85 -3.52 -21.33 40.90
CA ALA A 85 -2.87 -21.99 39.76
C ALA A 85 -3.62 -21.69 38.44
N ASN A 86 -4.95 -21.74 38.49
CA ASN A 86 -5.85 -21.40 37.39
C ASN A 86 -6.25 -19.92 37.40
N PRO A 87 -6.71 -19.35 36.26
CA PRO A 87 -7.19 -17.97 36.21
C PRO A 87 -8.36 -17.73 37.17
N PRO A 88 -8.60 -16.46 37.60
CA PRO A 88 -9.76 -16.12 38.40
C PRO A 88 -11.05 -16.65 37.75
N PRO A 89 -12.02 -17.18 38.53
CA PRO A 89 -13.24 -17.80 38.02
C PRO A 89 -14.27 -16.76 37.58
N THR A 90 -13.85 -15.83 36.72
CA THR A 90 -14.61 -14.68 36.23
C THR A 90 -14.65 -14.63 34.70
N LEU A 91 -13.91 -15.48 33.98
CA LEU A 91 -13.80 -15.39 32.52
C LEU A 91 -15.16 -15.46 31.80
N PRO A 92 -16.10 -16.36 32.13
CA PRO A 92 -17.40 -16.38 31.46
C PRO A 92 -18.17 -15.07 31.57
N VAL A 93 -18.15 -14.40 32.73
CA VAL A 93 -18.85 -13.13 32.91
C VAL A 93 -18.11 -11.99 32.20
N LEU A 94 -16.78 -11.97 32.24
CA LEU A 94 -15.97 -10.98 31.51
C LEU A 94 -16.18 -11.12 29.99
N VAL A 95 -16.19 -12.34 29.45
CA VAL A 95 -16.44 -12.62 28.02
C VAL A 95 -17.85 -12.22 27.62
N LEU A 96 -18.87 -12.54 28.42
CA LEU A 96 -20.24 -12.09 28.17
C LEU A 96 -20.35 -10.56 28.18
N SER A 97 -19.56 -9.92 29.04
CA SER A 97 -19.49 -8.46 29.14
C SER A 97 -18.92 -7.82 27.87
N VAL A 98 -17.91 -8.43 27.26
CA VAL A 98 -17.32 -7.99 25.98
C VAL A 98 -18.29 -8.28 24.83
N LEU A 99 -18.97 -9.42 24.83
CA LEU A 99 -19.99 -9.74 23.82
C LEU A 99 -21.12 -8.71 23.81
N ALA A 100 -21.56 -8.24 24.98
CA ALA A 100 -22.53 -7.15 25.05
C ALA A 100 -21.97 -5.83 24.48
N ALA A 101 -20.69 -5.53 24.73
CA ALA A 101 -20.01 -4.36 24.16
C ALA A 101 -19.84 -4.48 22.63
N SER A 102 -19.53 -5.65 22.10
CA SER A 102 -19.35 -5.87 20.65
C SER A 102 -20.66 -5.75 19.86
N ARG A 103 -21.80 -5.95 20.53
CA ARG A 103 -23.15 -5.78 19.98
C ARG A 103 -23.67 -4.34 20.07
N MET A 104 -22.90 -3.41 20.62
CA MET A 104 -23.24 -2.00 20.55
C MET A 104 -23.04 -1.54 19.11
N GLU A 105 -24.13 -1.20 18.42
CA GLU A 105 -24.04 -0.36 17.23
C GLU A 105 -23.52 1.00 17.68
N TRP A 106 -22.39 1.40 17.11
CA TRP A 106 -21.71 2.66 17.39
C TRP A 106 -22.47 3.84 16.76
N ASP A 107 -23.72 4.04 17.14
CA ASP A 107 -24.47 5.24 16.78
C ASP A 107 -24.00 6.39 17.66
N ARG A 108 -22.98 7.10 17.15
CA ARG A 108 -22.43 8.44 17.48
C ARG A 108 -22.19 8.85 18.94
N THR A 109 -22.66 8.11 19.94
CA THR A 109 -22.43 8.32 21.36
C THR A 109 -22.37 6.96 22.05
N ALA A 110 -21.14 6.43 22.25
CA ALA A 110 -20.91 5.29 23.13
C ALA A 110 -21.34 5.69 24.56
N THR A 111 -22.58 5.40 24.91
CA THR A 111 -23.17 5.76 26.21
C THR A 111 -23.51 4.50 26.98
N ALA A 112 -23.45 4.59 28.30
CA ALA A 112 -23.89 3.50 29.17
C ALA A 112 -25.34 3.05 28.86
N SER A 113 -26.19 3.98 28.38
CA SER A 113 -27.57 3.71 27.93
C SER A 113 -27.66 2.78 26.72
N ALA A 114 -26.63 2.65 25.90
CA ALA A 114 -26.60 1.72 24.77
C ALA A 114 -26.05 0.33 25.16
N TYR A 115 -25.26 0.22 26.23
CA TYR A 115 -24.63 -1.04 26.65
C TYR A 115 -25.61 -1.98 27.36
N TYR A 116 -26.25 -1.52 28.44
CA TYR A 116 -27.08 -2.37 29.30
C TYR A 116 -28.27 -3.01 28.58
N PRO A 117 -28.95 -2.36 27.60
CA PRO A 117 -29.97 -3.01 26.78
C PRO A 117 -29.43 -4.20 25.96
N ARG A 118 -28.17 -4.17 25.50
CA ARG A 118 -27.57 -5.30 24.76
C ARG A 118 -27.27 -6.48 25.69
N LEU A 119 -26.79 -6.20 26.90
CA LEU A 119 -26.62 -7.22 27.92
C LEU A 119 -27.97 -7.82 28.36
N GLN A 120 -28.99 -6.99 28.54
CA GLN A 120 -30.36 -7.44 28.79
C GLN A 120 -30.86 -8.34 27.66
N ALA A 121 -30.66 -7.97 26.40
CA ALA A 121 -31.11 -8.74 25.24
C ALA A 121 -30.48 -10.15 25.22
N ILE A 122 -29.21 -10.28 25.62
CA ILE A 122 -28.55 -11.59 25.76
C ILE A 122 -29.29 -12.46 26.78
N PHE A 123 -29.57 -11.94 27.98
CA PHE A 123 -30.31 -12.69 29.00
C PHE A 123 -31.78 -12.95 28.63
N SER A 124 -32.41 -12.01 27.93
CA SER A 124 -33.79 -12.15 27.46
C SER A 124 -33.92 -13.28 26.43
N SER A 125 -32.90 -13.48 25.59
CA SER A 125 -32.86 -14.56 24.60
C SER A 125 -32.89 -15.96 25.20
N ILE A 126 -32.54 -16.10 26.48
CA ILE A 126 -32.56 -17.37 27.22
C ILE A 126 -33.69 -17.44 28.26
N GLY A 127 -34.62 -16.49 28.23
CA GLY A 127 -35.84 -16.49 29.07
C GLY A 127 -35.74 -15.70 30.37
N HIS A 128 -34.61 -15.04 30.66
CA HIS A 128 -34.46 -14.20 31.86
C HIS A 128 -34.86 -12.75 31.56
N LYS A 129 -35.87 -12.25 32.26
CA LYS A 129 -36.28 -10.83 32.20
C LYS A 129 -35.52 -10.02 33.24
N VAL A 130 -34.76 -9.03 32.80
CA VAL A 130 -33.90 -8.19 33.66
C VAL A 130 -34.05 -6.75 33.23
N ASP A 131 -34.12 -5.82 34.17
CA ASP A 131 -34.12 -4.39 33.86
C ASP A 131 -32.69 -3.89 33.58
N PRO A 132 -32.43 -3.12 32.50
CA PRO A 132 -31.15 -2.45 32.27
C PRO A 132 -30.67 -1.63 33.48
N THR A 133 -31.59 -1.05 34.26
CA THR A 133 -31.28 -0.30 35.47
C THR A 133 -30.69 -1.22 36.55
N GLN A 134 -31.26 -2.41 36.76
CA GLN A 134 -30.74 -3.42 37.69
C GLN A 134 -29.34 -3.88 37.27
N LEU A 135 -29.14 -4.14 35.97
CA LEU A 135 -27.82 -4.51 35.43
C LEU A 135 -26.79 -3.40 35.67
N SER A 136 -27.17 -2.13 35.45
CA SER A 136 -26.29 -0.98 35.64
C SER A 136 -25.80 -0.82 37.07
N HIS A 137 -26.70 -0.99 38.05
CA HIS A 137 -26.35 -0.88 39.47
C HIS A 137 -25.44 -2.01 39.94
N SER A 138 -25.72 -3.25 39.52
CA SER A 138 -24.94 -4.43 39.92
C SER A 138 -23.56 -4.50 39.23
N TYR A 139 -23.34 -3.75 38.15
CA TYR A 139 -22.11 -3.82 37.35
C TYR A 139 -20.84 -3.28 38.04
N GLY A 140 -20.96 -2.68 39.24
CA GLY A 140 -19.83 -2.07 39.96
C GLY A 140 -18.68 -3.03 40.29
N SER A 141 -18.94 -4.35 40.31
CA SER A 141 -17.96 -5.38 40.64
C SER A 141 -17.08 -5.82 39.47
N LEU A 142 -17.55 -5.67 38.23
CA LEU A 142 -16.84 -6.13 37.04
C LEU A 142 -15.46 -5.48 36.83
N PRO A 143 -15.28 -4.17 37.09
CA PRO A 143 -13.94 -3.57 37.07
C PRO A 143 -12.93 -4.29 37.97
N ALA A 144 -13.32 -4.67 39.19
CA ALA A 144 -12.44 -5.42 40.09
C ALA A 144 -12.13 -6.84 39.57
N MET A 145 -13.06 -7.47 38.85
CA MET A 145 -12.83 -8.76 38.22
C MET A 145 -11.81 -8.69 37.07
N TRP A 146 -11.88 -7.63 36.24
CA TRP A 146 -10.89 -7.35 35.21
C TRP A 146 -9.50 -7.08 35.80
N GLU A 147 -9.45 -6.30 36.87
CA GLU A 147 -8.20 -5.97 37.56
C GLU A 147 -7.52 -7.19 38.17
N GLU A 148 -8.30 -8.08 38.77
CA GLU A 148 -7.77 -9.33 39.30
C GLU A 148 -7.21 -10.23 38.18
N LEU A 149 -7.89 -10.32 37.05
CA LEU A 149 -7.39 -11.06 35.89
C LEU A 149 -6.07 -10.48 35.40
N ARG A 150 -5.99 -9.14 35.28
CA ARG A 150 -4.75 -8.44 34.91
C ARG A 150 -3.62 -8.75 35.89
N ALA A 151 -3.87 -8.64 37.19
CA ALA A 151 -2.89 -8.91 38.23
C ALA A 151 -2.40 -10.36 38.20
N TRP A 152 -3.33 -11.31 38.02
CA TRP A 152 -2.99 -12.73 37.89
C TRP A 152 -2.08 -12.99 36.69
N MET A 153 -2.39 -12.44 35.51
CA MET A 153 -1.54 -12.59 34.33
C MET A 153 -0.18 -11.92 34.52
N ALA A 154 -0.14 -10.72 35.10
CA ALA A 154 1.09 -10.00 35.38
C ALA A 154 2.03 -10.70 36.38
N SER A 155 1.49 -11.56 37.25
CA SER A 155 2.30 -12.41 38.14
C SER A 155 3.05 -13.54 37.42
N ARG A 156 2.74 -13.78 36.13
CA ARG A 156 3.33 -14.83 35.30
C ARG A 156 3.79 -14.31 33.94
N PRO A 157 4.72 -13.33 33.91
CA PRO A 157 5.14 -12.68 32.67
C PRO A 157 5.90 -13.63 31.72
N SER A 158 6.38 -14.78 32.20
CA SER A 158 6.98 -15.83 31.37
C SER A 158 5.95 -16.68 30.63
N GLU A 159 4.72 -16.75 31.13
CA GLU A 159 3.63 -17.55 30.52
C GLU A 159 2.70 -16.67 29.68
N PHE A 160 2.45 -15.44 30.13
CA PHE A 160 1.46 -14.55 29.53
C PHE A 160 2.05 -13.19 29.17
N GLY A 161 1.63 -12.68 28.01
CA GLY A 161 1.77 -11.26 27.71
C GLY A 161 0.83 -10.38 28.54
N PRO A 162 1.04 -9.05 28.56
CA PRO A 162 0.25 -8.14 29.38
C PRO A 162 -1.21 -8.07 28.91
N LEU A 163 -2.16 -8.17 29.83
CA LEU A 163 -3.57 -7.90 29.56
C LEU A 163 -3.79 -6.40 29.39
N LYS A 164 -4.13 -5.96 28.19
CA LYS A 164 -4.36 -4.54 27.87
C LYS A 164 -5.80 -4.16 28.16
N ILE A 165 -6.11 -3.80 29.40
CA ILE A 165 -7.37 -3.15 29.76
C ILE A 165 -7.14 -1.65 29.97
N GLN A 166 -8.08 -0.83 29.50
CA GLN A 166 -8.03 0.61 29.68
C GLN A 166 -9.34 1.12 30.25
N ASN A 167 -9.23 1.92 31.30
CA ASN A 167 -10.40 2.53 31.91
C ASN A 167 -10.84 3.74 31.07
N HIS A 168 -12.13 3.91 30.90
CA HIS A 168 -12.70 5.03 30.17
C HIS A 168 -13.03 6.16 31.17
N PRO A 169 -12.58 7.42 30.96
CA PRO A 169 -12.70 8.50 31.95
C PRO A 169 -14.12 8.70 32.50
N HIS A 170 -15.12 8.50 31.64
CA HIS A 170 -16.54 8.70 31.95
C HIS A 170 -17.36 7.40 32.07
N LEU A 171 -16.80 6.25 31.70
CA LEU A 171 -17.56 4.97 31.61
C LEU A 171 -16.89 3.89 32.46
N ASN A 172 -16.54 4.25 33.70
CA ASN A 172 -15.74 3.42 34.61
C ASN A 172 -16.26 1.99 34.80
N ARG A 173 -17.58 1.77 34.67
CA ARG A 173 -18.19 0.44 34.84
C ARG A 173 -17.99 -0.46 33.63
N ILE A 174 -18.07 0.08 32.42
CA ILE A 174 -18.08 -0.71 31.17
C ILE A 174 -16.83 -0.47 30.30
N GLY A 175 -15.95 0.45 30.71
CA GLY A 175 -14.79 0.90 29.94
C GLY A 175 -13.85 -0.24 29.56
N TYR A 176 -13.60 -1.17 30.47
CA TYR A 176 -12.80 -2.36 30.17
C TYR A 176 -13.44 -3.23 29.08
N SER A 177 -14.72 -3.56 29.21
CA SER A 177 -15.44 -4.36 28.21
C SER A 177 -15.49 -3.66 26.84
N LEU A 178 -15.67 -2.34 26.82
CA LEU A 178 -15.59 -1.53 25.60
C LEU A 178 -14.20 -1.59 24.97
N SER A 179 -13.14 -1.38 25.75
CA SER A 179 -11.75 -1.44 25.26
C SER A 179 -11.40 -2.77 24.61
N GLN A 180 -12.01 -3.87 25.10
CA GLN A 180 -11.82 -5.20 24.53
C GLN A 180 -12.64 -5.45 23.26
N ALA A 181 -13.72 -4.71 23.01
CA ALA A 181 -14.63 -4.93 21.89
C ALA A 181 -14.32 -4.09 20.64
N VAL A 182 -13.49 -3.04 20.75
CA VAL A 182 -13.25 -2.07 19.66
C VAL A 182 -12.43 -2.63 18.50
N VAL A 183 -11.45 -3.50 18.77
CA VAL A 183 -10.53 -4.02 17.74
C VAL A 183 -10.64 -5.54 17.65
N ARG A 184 -11.28 -6.03 16.59
CA ARG A 184 -11.48 -7.47 16.34
C ARG A 184 -10.16 -8.16 15.97
N GLY A 185 -10.12 -9.49 16.06
CA GLY A 185 -8.97 -10.27 15.57
C GLY A 185 -8.67 -10.01 14.09
N GLY A 186 -9.71 -9.90 13.25
CA GLY A 186 -9.57 -9.51 11.85
C GLY A 186 -9.05 -8.07 11.66
N ASP A 187 -9.43 -7.14 12.54
CA ASP A 187 -8.93 -5.76 12.48
C ASP A 187 -7.44 -5.72 12.81
N ARG A 188 -6.96 -6.53 13.77
CA ARG A 188 -5.52 -6.60 14.10
C ARG A 188 -4.68 -7.16 12.96
N ALA A 189 -5.16 -8.23 12.34
CA ALA A 189 -4.57 -8.76 11.13
C ALA A 189 -4.44 -7.65 10.07
N MET A 190 -5.50 -6.87 9.86
CA MET A 190 -5.47 -5.72 8.95
C MET A 190 -4.52 -4.60 9.42
N LEU A 191 -4.37 -4.37 10.72
CA LEU A 191 -3.38 -3.43 11.26
C LEU A 191 -1.94 -3.85 10.95
N THR A 192 -1.62 -5.14 10.89
CA THR A 192 -0.28 -5.57 10.43
C THR A 192 -0.05 -5.25 8.96
N SER A 193 -1.09 -5.35 8.12
CA SER A 193 -1.02 -4.88 6.72
C SER A 193 -0.87 -3.36 6.63
N PHE A 194 -1.50 -2.61 7.53
CA PHE A 194 -1.29 -1.17 7.65
C PHE A 194 0.16 -0.83 8.01
N PHE A 195 0.75 -1.52 8.98
CA PHE A 195 2.13 -1.30 9.40
C PHE A 195 3.12 -1.59 8.27
N GLU A 196 2.90 -2.67 7.52
CA GLU A 196 3.64 -2.95 6.28
C GLU A 196 3.44 -1.83 5.24
N ALA A 197 2.21 -1.37 5.03
CA ALA A 197 1.92 -0.33 4.04
C ALA A 197 2.60 1.01 4.36
N ILE A 198 2.86 1.32 5.64
CA ILE A 198 3.53 2.57 6.05
C ILE A 198 5.05 2.43 6.21
N ASP A 199 5.58 1.23 5.93
CA ASP A 199 6.97 0.82 6.18
C ASP A 199 7.39 1.16 7.63
N LEU A 200 6.59 0.68 8.59
CA LEU A 200 6.80 0.97 10.00
C LEU A 200 8.06 0.29 10.52
N ASP A 201 8.96 1.04 11.14
CA ASP A 201 10.02 0.47 11.97
C ASP A 201 9.53 0.34 13.43
N PRO A 202 9.44 -0.89 14.00
CA PRO A 202 9.06 -1.08 15.39
C PRO A 202 10.03 -0.44 16.40
N GLN A 203 11.26 -0.10 15.99
CA GLN A 203 12.25 0.60 16.83
C GLN A 203 12.06 2.12 16.83
N ASP A 204 11.35 2.67 15.85
CA ASP A 204 11.10 4.11 15.69
C ASP A 204 9.62 4.35 15.38
N VAL A 205 8.76 4.00 16.34
CA VAL A 205 7.31 4.10 16.18
C VAL A 205 6.86 5.56 16.22
N PRO A 206 6.17 6.06 15.18
CA PRO A 206 5.61 7.41 15.17
C PRO A 206 4.64 7.66 16.32
N HIS A 207 4.44 8.92 16.68
CA HIS A 207 3.51 9.29 17.74
C HIS A 207 2.08 8.79 17.41
N VAL A 208 1.32 8.33 18.41
CA VAL A 208 -0.01 7.71 18.23
C VAL A 208 -0.95 8.56 17.38
N LYS A 209 -0.93 9.88 17.55
CA LYS A 209 -1.71 10.82 16.73
C LYS A 209 -1.37 10.67 15.22
N GLN A 210 -0.08 10.60 14.88
CA GLN A 210 0.37 10.44 13.51
C GLN A 210 -0.03 9.08 12.94
N LEU A 211 0.08 8.01 13.73
CA LEU A 211 -0.38 6.68 13.34
C LEU A 211 -1.89 6.65 13.08
N LEU A 212 -2.70 7.33 13.91
CA LEU A 212 -4.15 7.42 13.70
C LEU A 212 -4.49 8.23 12.44
N ASP A 213 -3.80 9.33 12.19
CA ASP A 213 -4.02 10.15 10.99
C ASP A 213 -3.62 9.38 9.72
N ALA A 214 -2.49 8.67 9.77
CA ALA A 214 -2.06 7.75 8.73
C ALA A 214 -3.09 6.62 8.52
N LEU A 215 -3.59 6.01 9.59
CA LEU A 215 -4.59 4.94 9.52
C LEU A 215 -5.91 5.44 8.92
N ARG A 216 -6.40 6.62 9.33
CA ARG A 216 -7.58 7.26 8.72
C ARG A 216 -7.40 7.47 7.24
N LEU A 217 -6.22 7.94 6.84
CA LEU A 217 -5.89 8.14 5.44
C LEU A 217 -5.83 6.82 4.66
N TRP A 218 -5.28 5.78 5.27
CA TRP A 218 -5.25 4.45 4.67
C TRP A 218 -6.65 3.85 4.53
N CYS A 219 -7.52 4.10 5.51
CA CYS A 219 -8.93 3.69 5.55
C CYS A 219 -9.87 4.51 4.66
N THR A 220 -9.38 5.46 3.84
CA THR A 220 -10.24 6.10 2.83
C THR A 220 -10.75 5.11 1.79
N ARG A 221 -10.10 3.95 1.66
CA ARG A 221 -10.59 2.78 0.90
C ARG A 221 -11.10 1.72 1.84
N ASN A 222 -12.01 0.88 1.38
CA ASN A 222 -12.45 -0.28 2.16
C ASN A 222 -11.31 -1.30 2.32
N ARG A 223 -10.74 -1.38 3.53
CA ARG A 223 -9.65 -2.32 3.87
C ARG A 223 -10.13 -3.65 4.43
N GLY A 224 -11.43 -3.83 4.60
CA GLY A 224 -11.98 -5.01 5.28
C GLY A 224 -11.87 -4.94 6.80
N PHE A 225 -11.67 -3.74 7.37
CA PHE A 225 -11.93 -3.51 8.79
C PHE A 225 -13.40 -3.74 9.10
N SER A 226 -13.69 -4.12 10.34
CA SER A 226 -15.03 -4.23 10.86
C SER A 226 -15.73 -2.86 10.83
N SER A 227 -17.05 -2.87 10.65
CA SER A 227 -17.85 -1.63 10.68
C SER A 227 -17.68 -0.89 12.00
N ALA A 228 -17.60 -1.61 13.12
CA ALA A 228 -17.35 -1.03 14.45
C ALA A 228 -16.01 -0.30 14.51
N PHE A 229 -14.93 -0.91 14.00
CA PHE A 229 -13.61 -0.28 13.95
C PHE A 229 -13.62 0.96 13.05
N ALA A 230 -14.17 0.85 11.84
CA ALA A 230 -14.24 1.95 10.89
C ALA A 230 -15.04 3.15 11.44
N THR A 231 -16.20 2.89 12.07
CA THR A 231 -17.00 3.93 12.72
C THR A 231 -16.27 4.57 13.89
N THR A 232 -15.58 3.77 14.71
CA THR A 232 -14.78 4.29 15.84
C THR A 232 -13.63 5.16 15.35
N LEU A 233 -12.92 4.73 14.29
CA LEU A 233 -11.82 5.46 13.67
C LEU A 233 -12.24 6.83 13.11
N ALA A 234 -13.45 6.90 12.55
CA ALA A 234 -14.06 8.12 12.04
C ALA A 234 -14.62 9.04 13.15
N SER A 235 -14.77 8.53 14.38
CA SER A 235 -15.32 9.28 15.51
C SER A 235 -14.23 10.05 16.30
N GLY A 236 -14.67 10.93 17.20
CA GLY A 236 -13.78 11.59 18.16
C GLY A 236 -13.13 10.65 19.19
N LEU A 237 -13.61 9.40 19.31
CA LEU A 237 -13.16 8.43 20.31
C LEU A 237 -11.96 7.58 19.85
N ALA A 238 -11.53 7.70 18.58
CA ALA A 238 -10.43 6.91 18.04
C ALA A 238 -9.12 7.07 18.84
N ALA A 239 -8.83 8.29 19.31
CA ALA A 239 -7.62 8.57 20.09
C ALA A 239 -7.61 7.83 21.44
N GLU A 240 -8.77 7.67 22.06
CA GLU A 240 -8.89 7.05 23.38
C GLU A 240 -8.93 5.53 23.29
N LEU A 241 -9.58 4.98 22.25
CA LEU A 241 -9.88 3.55 22.18
C LEU A 241 -9.03 2.78 21.16
N ILE A 242 -8.71 3.37 20.02
CA ILE A 242 -7.85 2.74 19.00
C ILE A 242 -6.40 3.12 19.24
N GLY A 243 -6.11 4.38 19.59
CA GLY A 243 -4.76 4.90 19.72
C GLY A 243 -3.82 4.05 20.58
N PRO A 244 -4.19 3.68 21.82
CA PRO A 244 -3.35 2.88 22.70
C PRO A 244 -3.10 1.46 22.16
N ILE A 245 -4.10 0.85 21.52
CA ILE A 245 -3.98 -0.46 20.88
C ILE A 245 -3.04 -0.36 19.67
N LEU A 246 -3.24 0.66 18.83
CA LEU A 246 -2.45 0.91 17.63
C LEU A 246 -0.98 1.13 17.98
N GLY A 247 -0.69 2.01 18.95
CA GLY A 247 0.68 2.27 19.42
C GLY A 247 1.34 1.04 20.04
N SER A 248 0.60 0.28 20.86
CA SER A 248 1.12 -0.97 21.43
C SER A 248 1.44 -1.99 20.35
N LEU A 249 0.51 -2.24 19.42
CA LEU A 249 0.71 -3.20 18.33
C LEU A 249 1.87 -2.78 17.42
N ALA A 250 1.98 -1.48 17.10
CA ALA A 250 3.07 -0.93 16.31
C ALA A 250 4.44 -1.18 16.96
N SER A 251 4.57 -0.97 18.28
CA SER A 251 5.83 -1.18 19.02
C SER A 251 6.23 -2.65 19.19
N THR A 252 5.26 -3.55 19.16
CA THR A 252 5.51 -5.00 19.31
C THR A 252 5.44 -5.75 17.98
N TRP A 253 5.27 -5.04 16.87
CA TRP A 253 5.12 -5.66 15.56
C TRP A 253 6.45 -6.28 15.15
N ASP A 254 6.42 -7.55 14.76
CA ASP A 254 7.59 -8.35 14.35
C ASP A 254 7.84 -8.28 12.84
N ARG A 255 7.24 -7.30 12.15
CA ARG A 255 7.25 -7.13 10.70
C ARG A 255 6.56 -8.28 9.93
N THR A 256 5.74 -9.10 10.60
CA THR A 256 4.95 -10.13 9.94
C THR A 256 3.53 -9.65 9.66
N VAL A 257 3.03 -9.93 8.45
CA VAL A 257 1.62 -9.69 8.13
C VAL A 257 0.84 -10.97 8.36
N VAL A 258 -0.11 -10.91 9.29
CA VAL A 258 -0.88 -12.07 9.73
C VAL A 258 -2.33 -11.96 9.29
N ALA A 259 -2.95 -13.11 9.03
CA ALA A 259 -4.39 -13.27 8.88
C ALA A 259 -5.06 -13.35 10.26
N SER A 260 -6.39 -13.31 10.30
CA SER A 260 -7.20 -13.30 11.54
C SER A 260 -6.96 -14.49 12.49
N GLY A 261 -6.26 -15.53 12.04
CA GLY A 261 -5.89 -16.70 12.83
C GLY A 261 -4.41 -16.76 13.23
N GLY A 262 -3.63 -15.69 13.06
CA GLY A 262 -2.20 -15.64 13.38
C GLY A 262 -1.27 -16.26 12.33
N ARG A 263 -1.82 -16.93 11.30
CA ARG A 263 -1.08 -17.45 10.15
C ARG A 263 -0.61 -16.32 9.23
N HIS A 264 0.50 -16.50 8.52
CA HIS A 264 1.01 -15.55 7.54
C HIS A 264 -0.01 -15.27 6.43
N TRP A 265 -0.13 -14.01 6.02
CA TRP A 265 -0.98 -13.62 4.89
C TRP A 265 -0.18 -13.54 3.59
N LEU A 266 -0.56 -14.36 2.61
CA LEU A 266 0.12 -14.49 1.32
C LEU A 266 -0.81 -14.09 0.17
N PRO A 267 -0.75 -12.86 -0.36
CA PRO A 267 -1.52 -12.51 -1.53
C PRO A 267 -0.96 -13.22 -2.77
N PHE A 268 -1.82 -13.96 -3.49
CA PHE A 268 -1.50 -14.35 -4.86
C PHE A 268 -1.52 -13.10 -5.74
N ARG A 269 -0.47 -12.93 -6.54
CA ARG A 269 -0.27 -11.81 -7.44
C ARG A 269 -0.20 -12.28 -8.87
N LEU A 270 -0.78 -11.54 -9.79
CA LEU A 270 -0.64 -11.80 -11.22
C LEU A 270 0.79 -11.46 -11.67
N ALA A 271 1.43 -12.40 -12.37
CA ALA A 271 2.65 -12.17 -13.13
C ALA A 271 2.40 -12.40 -14.62
N VAL A 272 2.96 -11.55 -15.47
CA VAL A 272 2.85 -11.63 -16.93
C VAL A 272 4.23 -11.53 -17.55
N ASP A 273 4.58 -12.55 -18.33
CA ASP A 273 5.75 -12.59 -19.18
C ASP A 273 5.32 -12.26 -20.62
N LEU A 274 5.71 -11.09 -21.10
CA LEU A 274 5.37 -10.66 -22.46
C LEU A 274 6.29 -11.27 -23.52
N GLU A 275 7.46 -11.79 -23.13
CA GLU A 275 8.44 -12.38 -24.03
C GLU A 275 8.08 -13.84 -24.31
N GLU A 276 7.79 -14.60 -23.26
CA GLU A 276 7.33 -15.99 -23.36
C GLU A 276 5.82 -16.10 -23.65
N GLY A 277 5.06 -15.02 -23.46
CA GLY A 277 3.62 -15.03 -23.67
C GLY A 277 2.87 -15.88 -22.64
N GLU A 278 3.30 -15.80 -21.38
CA GLU A 278 2.74 -16.55 -20.27
C GLU A 278 2.19 -15.65 -19.15
N ALA A 279 1.15 -16.13 -18.47
CA ALA A 279 0.62 -15.50 -17.26
C ALA A 279 0.51 -16.54 -16.14
N SER A 280 1.01 -16.18 -14.95
CA SER A 280 1.09 -17.08 -13.80
C SER A 280 0.75 -16.36 -12.48
N TRP A 281 0.51 -17.14 -11.42
CA TRP A 281 0.37 -16.60 -10.07
C TRP A 281 1.70 -16.69 -9.33
N VAL A 282 2.09 -15.62 -8.66
CA VAL A 282 3.30 -15.56 -7.82
C VAL A 282 2.96 -15.13 -6.40
N VAL A 283 3.81 -15.53 -5.44
CA VAL A 283 3.66 -15.17 -4.03
C VAL A 283 4.99 -14.61 -3.52
N LYS A 284 4.98 -13.38 -3.00
CA LYS A 284 6.18 -12.73 -2.48
C LYS A 284 6.66 -13.40 -1.18
N ILE A 285 7.97 -13.58 -1.03
CA ILE A 285 8.59 -14.14 0.17
C ILE A 285 8.23 -13.29 1.40
N ARG A 286 7.94 -13.96 2.52
CA ARG A 286 7.67 -13.33 3.82
C ARG A 286 8.75 -13.73 4.83
N ALA A 287 9.19 -12.76 5.63
CA ALA A 287 10.08 -13.04 6.75
C ALA A 287 9.42 -13.99 7.75
N GLY A 288 10.19 -14.97 8.25
CA GLY A 288 9.71 -15.97 9.21
C GLY A 288 8.96 -17.16 8.61
N LEU A 289 8.82 -17.25 7.27
CA LEU A 289 8.18 -18.37 6.60
C LEU A 289 9.10 -18.94 5.51
N GLU A 290 9.68 -20.11 5.75
CA GLU A 290 10.56 -20.80 4.80
C GLU A 290 9.78 -21.64 3.77
N GLY A 291 8.58 -22.10 4.13
CA GLY A 291 7.69 -22.85 3.24
C GLY A 291 6.39 -23.26 3.93
N ASP A 292 5.42 -23.73 3.14
CA ASP A 292 4.14 -24.25 3.63
C ASP A 292 3.47 -25.14 2.56
N LEU A 293 2.57 -26.03 2.99
CA LEU A 293 1.70 -26.80 2.09
C LEU A 293 0.32 -26.16 2.04
N LEU A 294 0.04 -25.45 0.95
CA LEU A 294 -1.21 -24.72 0.75
C LEU A 294 -2.28 -25.63 0.16
N ARG A 295 -3.41 -25.80 0.85
CA ARG A 295 -4.53 -26.65 0.40
C ARG A 295 -5.71 -25.82 -0.07
N PHE A 296 -6.20 -26.08 -1.27
CA PHE A 296 -7.40 -25.46 -1.84
C PHE A 296 -8.67 -26.21 -1.43
N ARG A 297 -9.82 -25.59 -1.68
CA ARG A 297 -11.14 -26.17 -1.33
C ARG A 297 -11.55 -27.34 -2.22
N ASP A 298 -11.03 -27.39 -3.44
CA ASP A 298 -11.25 -28.49 -4.38
C ASP A 298 -10.42 -29.74 -4.06
N GLY A 299 -9.57 -29.67 -3.03
CA GLY A 299 -8.70 -30.76 -2.60
C GLY A 299 -7.31 -30.74 -3.23
N THR A 300 -7.04 -29.83 -4.18
CA THR A 300 -5.70 -29.63 -4.72
C THR A 300 -4.78 -29.00 -3.67
N SER A 301 -3.48 -29.24 -3.79
CA SER A 301 -2.49 -28.66 -2.90
C SER A 301 -1.23 -28.26 -3.65
N VAL A 302 -0.62 -27.16 -3.23
CA VAL A 302 0.67 -26.69 -3.75
C VAL A 302 1.63 -26.48 -2.60
N SER A 303 2.89 -26.85 -2.80
CA SER A 303 3.97 -26.56 -1.86
C SER A 303 4.59 -25.22 -2.24
N ILE A 304 4.88 -24.40 -1.24
CA ILE A 304 5.70 -23.19 -1.41
C ILE A 304 7.01 -23.36 -0.66
N SER A 305 8.13 -22.99 -1.30
CA SER A 305 9.46 -23.04 -0.71
C SER A 305 10.26 -21.78 -1.04
N ARG A 306 11.04 -21.30 -0.07
CA ARG A 306 11.90 -20.14 -0.27
C ARG A 306 13.05 -20.52 -1.20
N PRO A 307 13.26 -19.80 -2.33
CA PRO A 307 14.40 -20.06 -3.21
C PRO A 307 15.72 -19.56 -2.60
N GLU A 308 16.83 -19.98 -3.20
CA GLU A 308 18.17 -19.49 -2.88
C GLU A 308 18.33 -17.99 -3.22
N TRP A 309 17.70 -17.55 -4.31
CA TRP A 309 17.70 -16.16 -4.79
C TRP A 309 16.32 -15.78 -5.34
N GLY A 310 16.03 -14.48 -5.38
CA GLY A 310 14.74 -13.96 -5.86
C GLY A 310 13.83 -13.44 -4.75
N SER A 311 12.69 -12.88 -5.15
CA SER A 311 11.74 -12.21 -4.24
C SER A 311 10.45 -12.98 -4.02
N PHE A 312 10.27 -14.11 -4.70
CA PHE A 312 9.04 -14.90 -4.72
C PHE A 312 9.29 -16.35 -4.30
N TYR A 313 8.31 -17.00 -3.69
CA TYR A 313 8.39 -18.42 -3.39
C TYR A 313 8.41 -19.25 -4.67
N GLU A 314 9.18 -20.32 -4.68
CA GLU A 314 9.00 -21.41 -5.62
C GLU A 314 7.69 -22.12 -5.29
N ILE A 315 6.89 -22.42 -6.31
CA ILE A 315 5.60 -23.08 -6.16
C ILE A 315 5.66 -24.40 -6.92
N ASP A 316 5.50 -25.49 -6.19
CA ASP A 316 5.43 -26.85 -6.74
C ASP A 316 3.98 -27.37 -6.66
N GLY A 317 3.47 -27.85 -7.79
CA GLY A 317 2.09 -28.27 -7.99
C GLY A 317 1.26 -27.34 -8.88
N ASP A 318 0.06 -27.79 -9.22
CA ASP A 318 -0.82 -27.10 -10.18
C ASP A 318 -1.56 -25.94 -9.50
N LEU A 319 -1.19 -24.72 -9.87
CA LEU A 319 -1.97 -23.54 -9.53
C LEU A 319 -3.18 -23.40 -10.45
N PRO A 320 -4.28 -22.78 -9.98
CA PRO A 320 -5.42 -22.49 -10.83
C PRO A 320 -5.02 -21.61 -12.03
N SER A 321 -5.51 -21.95 -13.23
CA SER A 321 -5.20 -21.20 -14.46
C SER A 321 -5.54 -19.71 -14.32
N VAL A 322 -4.61 -18.83 -14.68
CA VAL A 322 -4.86 -17.37 -14.70
C VAL A 322 -6.04 -17.05 -15.62
N ALA A 323 -6.11 -17.67 -16.80
CA ALA A 323 -7.16 -17.42 -17.77
C ALA A 323 -8.57 -17.72 -17.21
N GLU A 324 -8.69 -18.73 -16.35
CA GLU A 324 -9.97 -19.15 -15.77
C GLU A 324 -10.30 -18.42 -14.46
N MET A 325 -9.28 -18.08 -13.67
CA MET A 325 -9.45 -17.66 -12.28
C MET A 325 -9.15 -16.18 -12.03
N LEU A 326 -8.77 -15.41 -13.04
CA LEU A 326 -8.49 -13.97 -12.87
C LEU A 326 -9.67 -13.20 -12.27
N MET A 327 -10.90 -13.55 -12.66
CA MET A 327 -12.13 -12.93 -12.17
C MET A 327 -12.76 -13.62 -10.96
N THR A 328 -12.12 -14.68 -10.47
CA THR A 328 -12.65 -15.52 -9.40
C THR A 328 -11.78 -15.41 -8.16
N ARG A 329 -12.39 -15.16 -7.00
CA ARG A 329 -11.68 -15.22 -5.73
C ARG A 329 -11.37 -16.69 -5.40
N PHE A 330 -10.12 -17.00 -5.11
CA PHE A 330 -9.72 -18.29 -4.58
C PHE A 330 -8.79 -18.16 -3.37
N ARG A 331 -8.75 -19.22 -2.56
CA ARG A 331 -8.03 -19.27 -1.28
C ARG A 331 -7.44 -20.65 -1.09
N ALA A 332 -6.22 -20.68 -0.57
CA ALA A 332 -5.56 -21.86 -0.06
C ALA A 332 -5.18 -21.68 1.41
N ASP A 333 -5.37 -22.70 2.21
CA ASP A 333 -5.06 -22.73 3.63
C ASP A 333 -3.88 -23.68 3.87
N GLY A 334 -2.79 -23.16 4.44
CA GLY A 334 -1.67 -23.94 4.94
C GLY A 334 -1.65 -24.01 6.46
N ASP A 335 -0.65 -24.70 7.01
CA ASP A 335 -0.51 -24.87 8.46
C ASP A 335 -0.04 -23.56 9.11
N ASN A 336 0.85 -22.83 8.42
CA ASN A 336 1.46 -21.59 8.90
C ASN A 336 1.00 -20.36 8.12
N ALA A 337 0.37 -20.53 6.95
CA ALA A 337 -0.01 -19.45 6.05
C ALA A 337 -1.44 -19.59 5.51
N VAL A 338 -1.97 -18.47 5.02
CA VAL A 338 -3.20 -18.41 4.23
C VAL A 338 -2.89 -17.62 2.98
N ALA A 339 -3.05 -18.26 1.82
CA ALA A 339 -2.87 -17.63 0.54
C ALA A 339 -4.22 -17.30 -0.12
N MET A 340 -4.33 -16.12 -0.75
CA MET A 340 -5.59 -15.71 -1.37
C MET A 340 -5.39 -14.76 -2.54
N HIS A 341 -6.15 -15.02 -3.60
CA HIS A 341 -6.37 -14.09 -4.69
C HIS A 341 -7.65 -13.28 -4.46
N LYS A 342 -7.63 -11.98 -4.74
CA LYS A 342 -8.82 -11.11 -4.78
C LYS A 342 -9.06 -10.68 -6.23
N ALA A 343 -10.19 -11.06 -6.79
CA ALA A 343 -10.59 -10.63 -8.13
C ALA A 343 -10.67 -9.10 -8.22
N LYS A 344 -10.07 -8.55 -9.28
CA LYS A 344 -10.08 -7.13 -9.63
C LYS A 344 -10.52 -6.96 -11.09
N SER A 345 -11.04 -5.77 -11.40
CA SER A 345 -11.33 -5.39 -12.79
C SER A 345 -10.10 -4.81 -13.49
N ILE A 346 -9.13 -4.32 -12.72
CA ILE A 346 -7.85 -3.81 -13.22
C ILE A 346 -6.71 -4.33 -12.36
N TYR A 347 -5.72 -4.90 -13.03
CA TYR A 347 -4.43 -5.24 -12.48
C TYR A 347 -3.40 -4.26 -13.01
N VAL A 348 -2.68 -3.60 -12.11
CA VAL A 348 -1.54 -2.76 -12.44
C VAL A 348 -0.29 -3.57 -12.14
N LEU A 349 0.60 -3.72 -13.12
CA LEU A 349 1.83 -4.47 -12.97
C LEU A 349 3.03 -3.54 -13.23
N THR A 350 4.11 -3.76 -12.49
CA THR A 350 5.42 -3.14 -12.73
C THR A 350 6.41 -4.20 -13.14
N PHE A 351 7.47 -3.82 -13.85
CA PHE A 351 8.49 -4.78 -14.27
C PHE A 351 9.40 -5.10 -13.09
N GLU A 352 9.56 -6.39 -12.78
CA GLU A 352 10.47 -6.89 -11.75
C GLU A 352 11.74 -7.44 -12.43
N PRO A 353 12.87 -6.71 -12.37
CA PRO A 353 14.07 -7.11 -13.09
C PRO A 353 14.65 -8.44 -12.61
N SER A 354 14.49 -8.82 -11.34
CA SER A 354 15.03 -10.09 -10.83
C SER A 354 14.33 -11.31 -11.43
N GLU A 355 13.06 -11.15 -11.85
CA GLU A 355 12.24 -12.22 -12.39
C GLU A 355 12.08 -12.13 -13.91
N GLY A 356 12.44 -11.00 -14.53
CA GLY A 356 12.19 -10.74 -15.94
C GLY A 356 10.70 -10.58 -16.30
N LYS A 357 9.83 -10.40 -15.31
CA LYS A 357 8.36 -10.45 -15.48
C LYS A 357 7.69 -9.17 -15.02
N TRP A 358 6.52 -8.88 -15.58
CA TRP A 358 5.62 -7.86 -15.05
C TRP A 358 4.84 -8.47 -13.88
N ILE A 359 4.91 -7.87 -12.69
CA ILE A 359 4.28 -8.40 -11.48
C ILE A 359 3.29 -7.38 -10.92
N GLU A 360 2.14 -7.87 -10.49
CA GLU A 360 1.09 -7.09 -9.87
C GLU A 360 1.62 -6.25 -8.69
N THR A 361 1.39 -4.95 -8.82
CA THR A 361 1.64 -3.94 -7.81
C THR A 361 0.33 -3.38 -7.27
N THR A 362 0.44 -2.47 -6.31
CA THR A 362 -0.72 -1.91 -5.61
C THR A 362 -1.45 -0.83 -6.40
N GLY A 363 -0.87 -0.33 -7.48
CA GLY A 363 -1.46 0.62 -8.41
C GLY A 363 -0.38 1.40 -9.16
N ILE A 364 -0.78 2.47 -9.83
CA ILE A 364 0.09 3.21 -10.75
C ILE A 364 1.06 4.12 -10.00
N GLU A 365 2.36 3.96 -10.28
CA GLU A 365 3.44 4.78 -9.80
C GLU A 365 3.78 5.86 -10.84
N PRO A 366 3.73 7.16 -10.51
CA PRO A 366 4.13 8.19 -11.47
C PRO A 366 5.58 8.03 -11.92
N PHE A 367 5.84 8.40 -13.18
CA PHE A 367 7.13 8.26 -13.85
C PHE A 367 7.62 6.82 -14.04
N GLU A 368 6.86 5.80 -13.63
CA GLU A 368 7.15 4.41 -13.95
C GLU A 368 6.30 3.93 -15.13
N ALA A 369 6.86 2.99 -15.90
CA ALA A 369 6.12 2.29 -16.93
C ALA A 369 5.38 1.11 -16.30
N HIS A 370 4.11 0.97 -16.67
CA HIS A 370 3.24 -0.10 -16.21
C HIS A 370 2.66 -0.92 -17.35
N LEU A 371 2.30 -2.15 -16.99
CA LEU A 371 1.40 -3.00 -17.75
C LEU A 371 0.04 -3.01 -17.03
N LEU A 372 -1.03 -2.68 -17.75
CA LEU A 372 -2.40 -2.75 -17.23
C LEU A 372 -3.11 -3.94 -17.85
N VAL A 373 -3.63 -4.85 -17.02
CA VAL A 373 -4.52 -5.93 -17.45
C VAL A 373 -5.93 -5.56 -17.00
N VAL A 374 -6.79 -5.24 -17.96
CA VAL A 374 -8.16 -4.75 -17.73
C VAL A 374 -9.14 -5.83 -18.12
N THR A 375 -9.96 -6.28 -17.18
CA THR A 375 -10.95 -7.33 -17.39
C THR A 375 -12.36 -6.75 -17.47
N GLY A 376 -13.27 -7.52 -18.08
CA GLY A 376 -14.68 -7.13 -18.22
C GLY A 376 -14.88 -5.95 -19.17
N GLY A 377 -15.93 -5.16 -18.93
CA GLY A 377 -16.35 -4.06 -19.82
C GLY A 377 -15.56 -2.76 -19.69
N LEU A 378 -14.55 -2.68 -18.82
CA LEU A 378 -13.87 -1.41 -18.50
C LEU A 378 -12.79 -0.98 -19.50
N SER A 379 -12.47 -1.81 -20.50
CA SER A 379 -11.38 -1.52 -21.43
C SER A 379 -11.53 -0.20 -22.18
N HIS A 380 -12.77 0.17 -22.54
CA HIS A 380 -13.03 1.43 -23.23
C HIS A 380 -12.83 2.65 -22.32
N ASP A 381 -13.28 2.56 -21.06
CA ASP A 381 -13.11 3.62 -20.08
C ASP A 381 -11.63 3.84 -19.75
N VAL A 382 -10.87 2.75 -19.60
CA VAL A 382 -9.41 2.83 -19.37
C VAL A 382 -8.71 3.42 -20.59
N GLU A 383 -9.05 3.00 -21.81
CA GLU A 383 -8.48 3.56 -23.03
C GLU A 383 -8.74 5.07 -23.15
N ASN A 384 -9.97 5.51 -22.85
CA ASN A 384 -10.32 6.93 -22.82
C ASN A 384 -9.52 7.71 -21.77
N LEU A 385 -9.31 7.12 -20.60
CA LEU A 385 -8.45 7.69 -19.55
C LEU A 385 -7.00 7.83 -20.03
N LEU A 386 -6.43 6.76 -20.61
CA LEU A 386 -5.05 6.75 -21.09
C LEU A 386 -4.83 7.77 -22.20
N ASN A 387 -5.76 7.91 -23.15
CA ASN A 387 -5.70 8.93 -24.20
C ASN A 387 -5.66 10.36 -23.64
N GLN A 388 -6.27 10.61 -22.48
CA GLN A 388 -6.34 11.93 -21.88
C GLN A 388 -5.15 12.26 -20.97
N THR A 389 -4.47 11.25 -20.43
CA THR A 389 -3.57 11.46 -19.28
C THR A 389 -2.25 10.72 -19.31
N ALA A 390 -2.16 9.57 -19.98
CA ALA A 390 -0.91 8.83 -20.04
C ALA A 390 0.08 9.53 -20.99
N ASP A 391 1.37 9.33 -20.74
CA ASP A 391 2.42 9.77 -21.64
C ASP A 391 2.30 9.05 -22.99
N HIS A 392 2.85 9.63 -24.05
CA HIS A 392 2.82 9.01 -25.37
C HIS A 392 3.59 7.67 -25.39
N GLY A 393 3.14 6.73 -26.23
CA GLY A 393 3.84 5.46 -26.49
C GLY A 393 3.21 4.22 -25.86
N TRP A 394 2.16 4.37 -25.04
CA TRP A 394 1.34 3.24 -24.62
C TRP A 394 0.61 2.61 -25.80
N ARG A 395 0.35 1.30 -25.72
CA ARG A 395 -0.39 0.56 -26.77
C ARG A 395 -1.07 -0.68 -26.21
N LYS A 396 -2.11 -1.15 -26.91
CA LYS A 396 -2.73 -2.45 -26.65
C LYS A 396 -1.79 -3.58 -27.09
N VAL A 397 -1.70 -4.64 -26.29
CA VAL A 397 -1.03 -5.89 -26.67
C VAL A 397 -2.04 -6.74 -27.44
N PRO A 398 -1.74 -7.10 -28.71
CA PRO A 398 -2.61 -8.01 -29.45
C PRO A 398 -2.58 -9.40 -28.80
N GLN A 399 -3.75 -10.01 -28.65
CA GLN A 399 -3.90 -11.37 -28.13
C GLN A 399 -4.57 -12.24 -29.19
N LEU A 400 -4.08 -13.46 -29.36
CA LEU A 400 -4.67 -14.42 -30.29
C LEU A 400 -5.95 -14.99 -29.66
N PRO A 401 -7.10 -15.03 -30.39
CA PRO A 401 -8.34 -15.57 -29.83
C PRO A 401 -8.24 -17.02 -29.38
N SER A 402 -7.39 -17.82 -30.03
CA SER A 402 -7.19 -19.24 -29.74
C SER A 402 -6.27 -19.51 -28.55
N ASN A 403 -5.43 -18.55 -28.16
CA ASN A 403 -4.51 -18.66 -27.02
C ASN A 403 -4.25 -17.26 -26.43
N PRO A 404 -5.23 -16.66 -25.75
CA PRO A 404 -5.04 -15.35 -25.15
C PRO A 404 -4.13 -15.47 -23.93
N LEU A 405 -3.18 -14.53 -23.80
CA LEU A 405 -2.32 -14.39 -22.62
C LEU A 405 -3.14 -14.30 -21.33
N VAL A 406 -4.22 -13.53 -21.39
CA VAL A 406 -5.22 -13.43 -20.33
C VAL A 406 -6.62 -13.39 -20.96
N ALA A 407 -7.34 -14.51 -20.86
CA ALA A 407 -8.67 -14.65 -21.43
C ALA A 407 -9.64 -13.56 -20.93
N GLY A 408 -10.36 -12.93 -21.86
CA GLY A 408 -11.35 -11.88 -21.54
C GLY A 408 -10.77 -10.56 -21.03
N ALA A 409 -9.44 -10.37 -21.08
CA ALA A 409 -8.79 -9.13 -20.69
C ALA A 409 -8.25 -8.35 -21.89
N THR A 410 -8.14 -7.03 -21.74
CA THR A 410 -7.38 -6.15 -22.61
C THR A 410 -6.11 -5.72 -21.89
N ILE A 411 -4.95 -5.88 -22.55
CA ILE A 411 -3.66 -5.56 -21.96
C ILE A 411 -3.11 -4.29 -22.60
N PHE A 412 -2.77 -3.30 -21.77
CA PHE A 412 -2.12 -2.05 -22.18
C PHE A 412 -0.68 -2.03 -21.65
N ARG A 413 0.30 -1.77 -22.51
CA ARG A 413 1.73 -1.73 -22.14
C ARG A 413 2.31 -0.33 -22.31
N ASN A 414 3.43 -0.07 -21.65
CA ASN A 414 4.14 1.21 -21.63
C ASN A 414 3.25 2.35 -21.11
N VAL A 415 2.42 2.06 -20.12
CA VAL A 415 1.55 3.06 -19.51
C VAL A 415 2.33 3.81 -18.43
N SER A 416 2.62 5.09 -18.65
CA SER A 416 3.25 5.97 -17.66
C SER A 416 2.51 7.29 -17.54
N PHE A 417 2.70 7.98 -16.42
CA PHE A 417 2.10 9.29 -16.16
C PHE A 417 3.16 10.24 -15.60
N SER A 418 3.40 11.34 -16.33
CA SER A 418 4.31 12.41 -15.90
C SER A 418 3.57 13.65 -15.36
N SER A 419 2.32 13.89 -15.78
CA SER A 419 1.56 15.11 -15.45
C SER A 419 0.59 14.90 -14.28
N SER A 420 0.95 15.46 -13.11
CA SER A 420 0.11 15.39 -11.91
C SER A 420 -1.23 16.10 -12.07
N SER A 421 -1.27 17.22 -12.77
CA SER A 421 -2.48 18.02 -13.00
C SER A 421 -3.43 17.32 -13.97
N ALA A 422 -2.91 16.80 -15.10
CA ALA A 422 -3.72 16.06 -16.07
C ALA A 422 -4.32 14.81 -15.43
N PHE A 423 -3.50 14.04 -14.70
CA PHE A 423 -3.95 12.87 -13.97
C PHE A 423 -5.03 13.24 -12.94
N ALA A 424 -4.80 14.28 -12.11
CA ALA A 424 -5.78 14.71 -11.12
C ALA A 424 -7.13 15.14 -11.74
N VAL A 425 -7.10 15.85 -12.88
CA VAL A 425 -8.31 16.29 -13.60
C VAL A 425 -9.09 15.10 -14.15
N ALA A 426 -8.41 14.14 -14.80
CA ALA A 426 -9.12 12.98 -15.34
C ALA A 426 -9.65 12.07 -14.25
N MET A 427 -8.89 11.85 -13.17
CA MET A 427 -9.35 11.02 -12.06
C MET A 427 -10.64 11.55 -11.44
N ARG A 428 -10.91 12.87 -11.45
CA ARG A 428 -12.19 13.45 -10.98
C ARG A 428 -13.40 13.04 -11.80
N ARG A 429 -13.21 12.75 -13.09
CA ARG A 429 -14.28 12.36 -14.05
C ARG A 429 -14.50 10.85 -14.11
N VAL A 430 -13.51 10.08 -13.67
CA VAL A 430 -13.55 8.62 -13.62
C VAL A 430 -14.41 8.14 -12.45
N ASP A 431 -15.14 7.05 -12.67
CA ASP A 431 -15.94 6.36 -11.67
C ASP A 431 -15.13 6.08 -10.38
N PRO A 432 -15.69 6.28 -9.17
CA PRO A 432 -14.98 6.06 -7.92
C PRO A 432 -14.36 4.66 -7.77
N SER A 433 -15.03 3.61 -8.24
CA SER A 433 -14.53 2.23 -8.13
C SER A 433 -13.30 1.99 -9.02
N LEU A 434 -13.28 2.61 -10.21
CA LEU A 434 -12.14 2.59 -11.12
C LEU A 434 -10.97 3.39 -10.55
N ARG A 435 -11.26 4.54 -9.93
CA ARG A 435 -10.26 5.37 -9.24
C ARG A 435 -9.54 4.63 -8.11
N GLU A 436 -10.27 3.82 -7.35
CA GLU A 436 -9.70 3.03 -6.24
C GLU A 436 -8.76 1.92 -6.69
N GLN A 437 -8.99 1.33 -7.87
CA GLN A 437 -8.18 0.24 -8.43
C GLN A 437 -6.91 0.74 -9.12
N ILE A 438 -6.95 1.93 -9.73
CA ILE A 438 -5.81 2.51 -10.45
C ILE A 438 -4.81 3.18 -9.49
N ARG A 439 -5.29 3.83 -8.44
CA ARG A 439 -4.40 4.57 -7.54
C ARG A 439 -3.58 3.61 -6.68
N PRO A 440 -2.27 3.86 -6.52
CA PRO A 440 -1.40 2.99 -5.74
C PRO A 440 -1.86 2.96 -4.28
N ASP A 441 -1.71 1.81 -3.64
CA ASP A 441 -1.97 1.63 -2.21
C ASP A 441 -0.76 2.11 -1.42
N ARG A 442 -0.53 3.43 -1.45
CA ARG A 442 0.69 3.99 -0.87
C ARG A 442 0.58 4.17 0.64
N ALA A 443 1.75 4.12 1.26
CA ALA A 443 1.98 4.64 2.58
C ALA A 443 1.29 6.01 2.72
N PRO A 444 0.36 6.18 3.66
CA PRO A 444 -0.31 7.44 3.95
C PRO A 444 0.61 8.50 4.60
N MET A 445 1.93 8.28 4.57
CA MET A 445 2.93 9.13 5.19
C MET A 445 3.92 9.65 4.14
N PRO A 446 4.55 10.82 4.39
CA PRO A 446 5.65 11.29 3.55
C PRO A 446 6.75 10.25 3.45
N ARG A 447 7.29 10.06 2.25
CA ARG A 447 8.41 9.14 2.00
C ARG A 447 9.34 9.67 0.92
N LEU A 448 10.54 9.11 0.90
CA LEU A 448 11.48 9.26 -0.21
C LEU A 448 11.06 8.32 -1.35
N ALA A 449 11.01 8.84 -2.56
CA ALA A 449 10.71 8.09 -3.78
C ALA A 449 11.78 8.40 -4.84
N ASN A 450 11.84 7.63 -5.92
CA ASN A 450 12.64 7.95 -7.11
C ASN A 450 14.05 8.49 -6.82
N GLY A 451 15.01 7.60 -6.55
CA GLY A 451 16.42 7.96 -6.39
C GLY A 451 17.32 6.82 -6.79
N LEU A 452 18.55 7.12 -7.20
CA LEU A 452 19.55 6.12 -7.53
C LEU A 452 20.18 5.60 -6.23
N LYS A 453 19.47 4.70 -5.57
CA LYS A 453 19.88 4.07 -4.31
C LYS A 453 21.10 3.18 -4.55
N LEU A 454 22.11 3.31 -3.71
CA LEU A 454 23.20 2.36 -3.65
C LEU A 454 22.73 1.13 -2.86
N ALA A 455 22.71 -0.03 -3.52
CA ALA A 455 22.46 -1.30 -2.85
C ALA A 455 23.65 -1.62 -1.94
N THR A 456 23.57 -1.21 -0.67
CA THR A 456 24.59 -1.51 0.33
C THR A 456 23.93 -2.19 1.53
N THR A 457 24.65 -3.12 2.13
CA THR A 457 24.30 -3.71 3.43
C THR A 457 24.43 -2.70 4.59
N LEU A 458 24.90 -1.48 4.32
CA LEU A 458 25.25 -0.47 5.32
C LEU A 458 24.10 0.47 5.65
N SER A 459 23.25 0.85 4.69
CA SER A 459 22.02 1.61 4.99
C SER A 459 21.02 1.63 3.82
N ASP A 460 19.73 1.67 4.14
CA ASP A 460 18.64 1.70 3.16
C ASP A 460 18.35 3.07 2.51
N HIS A 461 19.10 4.12 2.86
CA HIS A 461 18.85 5.48 2.37
C HIS A 461 20.12 6.18 1.85
N GLN A 462 20.99 5.43 1.18
CA GLN A 462 22.17 5.98 0.50
C GLN A 462 21.92 6.14 -1.00
N TYR A 463 22.23 7.32 -1.52
CA TYR A 463 21.99 7.74 -2.90
C TYR A 463 23.26 8.34 -3.52
N ILE A 464 23.37 8.27 -4.84
CA ILE A 464 24.43 8.96 -5.59
C ILE A 464 24.01 10.43 -5.79
N CYS A 465 24.96 11.37 -5.72
CA CYS A 465 24.73 12.78 -6.06
C CYS A 465 24.27 12.92 -7.53
N GLY A 466 23.26 13.74 -7.79
CA GLY A 466 22.53 13.79 -9.06
C GLY A 466 21.45 12.71 -9.22
N GLY A 467 21.44 11.72 -8.33
CA GLY A 467 20.42 10.68 -8.21
C GLY A 467 19.70 10.74 -6.87
N GLU A 468 19.55 11.94 -6.29
CA GLU A 468 18.88 12.15 -5.00
C GLU A 468 17.42 11.66 -5.04
N PRO A 469 16.86 11.24 -3.91
CA PRO A 469 15.45 10.87 -3.87
C PRO A 469 14.55 12.10 -4.00
N ASP A 470 13.35 11.89 -4.51
CA ASP A 470 12.24 12.85 -4.51
C ASP A 470 11.39 12.73 -3.22
N LEU A 471 10.68 13.81 -2.85
CA LEU A 471 9.74 13.81 -1.74
C LEU A 471 8.33 13.45 -2.23
N LEU A 472 7.76 12.36 -1.75
CA LEU A 472 6.35 12.05 -2.00
C LEU A 472 5.46 12.48 -0.82
N LEU A 473 4.41 13.26 -1.11
CA LEU A 473 3.41 13.72 -0.13
C LEU A 473 2.01 13.19 -0.45
N PRO A 474 1.55 12.10 0.18
CA PRO A 474 0.29 11.42 -0.18
C PRO A 474 -0.92 12.35 -0.22
N LEU A 475 -1.70 12.28 -1.30
CA LEU A 475 -2.85 13.17 -1.55
C LEU A 475 -3.92 13.08 -0.47
N GLY A 476 -4.16 11.88 0.05
CA GLY A 476 -5.20 11.62 1.03
C GLY A 476 -6.63 11.69 0.49
N ALA A 477 -7.60 11.90 1.38
CA ALA A 477 -9.02 12.09 0.98
C ALA A 477 -9.24 13.39 0.19
N THR A 478 -8.54 14.46 0.59
CA THR A 478 -8.57 15.75 -0.08
C THR A 478 -7.17 16.37 -0.12
N PRO A 479 -6.82 17.09 -1.21
CA PRO A 479 -5.56 17.83 -1.27
C PRO A 479 -5.43 18.80 -0.10
N ARG A 480 -4.25 18.85 0.52
CA ARG A 480 -3.94 19.75 1.65
C ARG A 480 -2.56 20.38 1.48
N ARG A 481 -2.29 21.44 2.23
CA ARG A 481 -0.97 22.07 2.29
C ARG A 481 -0.13 21.44 3.38
N VAL A 482 1.12 21.11 3.06
CA VAL A 482 2.11 20.56 3.99
C VAL A 482 3.38 21.40 3.90
N THR A 483 3.88 21.86 5.03
CA THR A 483 5.23 22.45 5.11
C THR A 483 6.24 21.32 5.26
N ALA A 484 7.23 21.28 4.38
CA ALA A 484 8.38 20.40 4.45
C ALA A 484 9.65 21.23 4.63
N SER A 485 10.59 20.73 5.43
CA SER A 485 11.87 21.36 5.73
C SER A 485 13.00 20.43 5.34
N LEU A 486 13.91 20.84 4.46
CA LEU A 486 15.12 20.06 4.15
C LEU A 486 16.35 20.82 4.61
N ASP A 487 17.09 20.20 5.54
CA ASP A 487 18.27 20.77 6.19
C ASP A 487 17.99 22.16 6.79
N GLY A 488 16.79 22.32 7.35
CA GLY A 488 16.31 23.56 7.98
C GLY A 488 15.62 24.55 7.04
N ILE A 489 15.56 24.28 5.73
CA ILE A 489 14.89 25.16 4.76
C ILE A 489 13.46 24.72 4.55
N GLU A 490 12.52 25.55 5.00
CA GLU A 490 11.09 25.29 4.91
C GLU A 490 10.46 25.74 3.59
N GLN A 491 9.52 24.94 3.11
CA GLN A 491 8.68 25.22 1.97
C GLN A 491 7.32 24.53 2.09
N THR A 492 6.28 25.18 1.58
CA THR A 492 4.92 24.61 1.56
C THR A 492 4.59 24.01 0.20
N PHE A 493 4.04 22.79 0.21
CA PHE A 493 3.61 22.04 -0.95
C PHE A 493 2.14 21.64 -0.83
N MET A 494 1.48 21.43 -1.97
CA MET A 494 0.21 20.72 -2.00
C MET A 494 0.47 19.21 -2.02
N THR A 495 -0.27 18.45 -1.23
CA THR A 495 -0.21 16.99 -1.28
C THR A 495 -0.64 16.50 -2.66
N SER A 496 0.08 15.52 -3.17
CA SER A 496 -0.21 14.89 -4.46
C SER A 496 0.41 13.49 -4.48
N ASP A 497 -0.20 12.57 -5.22
CA ASP A 497 0.38 11.23 -5.39
C ASP A 497 1.60 11.25 -6.34
N PHE A 498 2.07 12.43 -6.76
CA PHE A 498 3.27 12.62 -7.58
C PHE A 498 4.44 13.08 -6.70
N PRO A 499 5.63 12.46 -6.87
CA PRO A 499 6.85 12.90 -6.21
C PRO A 499 7.21 14.34 -6.56
N ILE A 500 7.66 15.09 -5.56
CA ILE A 500 8.22 16.43 -5.66
C ILE A 500 9.73 16.25 -5.85
N SER A 501 10.22 16.65 -7.02
CA SER A 501 11.63 16.51 -7.36
C SER A 501 12.49 17.26 -6.35
N LEU A 502 13.39 16.54 -5.67
CA LEU A 502 14.52 17.19 -4.99
C LEU A 502 15.71 17.33 -5.94
N ARG A 503 15.72 16.51 -7.01
CA ARG A 503 16.71 16.51 -8.07
C ARG A 503 16.60 17.79 -8.90
N GLY A 504 17.76 18.38 -9.19
CA GLY A 504 17.89 19.51 -10.13
C GLY A 504 17.45 20.88 -9.61
N THR A 505 16.73 20.97 -8.50
CA THR A 505 16.29 22.26 -7.92
C THR A 505 17.40 22.90 -7.09
N ILE A 506 18.09 22.10 -6.27
CA ILE A 506 19.32 22.51 -5.57
C ILE A 506 20.33 21.35 -5.57
N PRO A 507 21.59 21.58 -5.97
CA PRO A 507 22.63 20.59 -5.77
C PRO A 507 22.84 20.32 -4.27
N LEU A 508 22.47 19.12 -3.83
CA LEU A 508 22.75 18.67 -2.47
C LEU A 508 24.22 18.29 -2.35
N SER A 509 24.89 18.82 -1.32
CA SER A 509 26.27 18.43 -1.03
C SER A 509 26.32 16.99 -0.52
N PRO A 510 27.35 16.20 -0.85
CA PRO A 510 27.53 14.85 -0.31
C PRO A 510 27.46 14.87 1.22
N GLY A 511 26.67 13.98 1.80
CA GLY A 511 26.53 13.89 3.26
C GLY A 511 25.15 13.46 3.71
N ARG A 512 24.86 13.70 4.98
CA ARG A 512 23.57 13.41 5.62
C ARG A 512 22.62 14.57 5.40
N HIS A 513 21.40 14.25 5.00
CA HIS A 513 20.30 15.19 4.79
C HIS A 513 19.10 14.81 5.65
N VAL A 514 18.42 15.82 6.21
CA VAL A 514 17.26 15.66 7.08
C VAL A 514 16.07 16.39 6.48
N LEU A 515 15.07 15.62 6.05
CA LEU A 515 13.83 16.10 5.49
C LEU A 515 12.69 15.90 6.49
N VAL A 516 12.13 16.98 7.02
CA VAL A 516 10.96 16.94 7.90
C VAL A 516 9.73 17.33 7.09
N ALA A 517 8.76 16.43 6.94
CA ALA A 517 7.50 16.72 6.27
C ALA A 517 6.35 16.09 7.04
N ASP A 518 5.26 16.84 7.23
CA ASP A 518 4.05 16.36 7.92
C ASP A 518 4.31 15.74 9.32
N GLY A 519 5.30 16.29 10.03
CA GLY A 519 5.73 15.80 11.34
C GLY A 519 6.54 14.50 11.29
N ARG A 520 6.89 13.96 10.12
CA ARG A 520 7.82 12.84 9.95
C ARG A 520 9.20 13.36 9.56
N THR A 521 10.22 12.82 10.19
CA THR A 521 11.62 13.06 9.83
C THR A 521 12.11 11.92 8.94
N LEU A 522 12.58 12.26 7.74
CA LEU A 522 13.18 11.36 6.78
C LEU A 522 14.66 11.71 6.69
N VAL A 523 15.53 10.70 6.80
CA VAL A 523 16.98 10.89 6.74
C VAL A 523 17.51 10.13 5.54
N PHE A 524 18.31 10.79 4.72
CA PHE A 524 19.03 10.13 3.63
C PHE A 524 20.45 10.66 3.50
N HIS A 525 21.26 9.91 2.77
CA HIS A 525 22.66 10.22 2.54
C HIS A 525 22.94 10.30 1.05
N THR A 526 23.70 11.30 0.64
CA THR A 526 24.21 11.45 -0.73
C THR A 526 25.71 11.23 -0.75
N CYS A 527 26.23 10.63 -1.83
CA CYS A 527 27.66 10.45 -2.03
C CYS A 527 28.05 10.64 -3.50
N GLU A 528 29.23 11.19 -3.76
CA GLU A 528 29.71 11.42 -5.13
C GLU A 528 30.11 10.12 -5.84
N ARG A 529 30.63 9.15 -5.08
CA ARG A 529 31.20 7.90 -5.60
C ARG A 529 30.98 6.76 -4.62
N VAL A 530 30.82 5.55 -5.15
CA VAL A 530 30.71 4.30 -4.37
C VAL A 530 31.90 4.10 -3.43
N SER A 531 33.10 4.56 -3.79
CA SER A 531 34.29 4.47 -2.92
C SER A 531 34.27 5.38 -1.70
N ALA A 532 33.33 6.34 -1.61
CA ALA A 532 33.16 7.22 -0.46
C ALA A 532 32.23 6.65 0.63
N LEU A 533 31.71 5.42 0.43
CA LEU A 533 30.84 4.73 1.38
C LEU A 533 31.50 4.60 2.77
N GLY A 534 30.77 4.99 3.82
CA GLY A 534 31.20 4.84 5.21
C GLY A 534 32.15 5.93 5.76
N ARG A 535 32.48 6.97 4.99
CA ARG A 535 33.26 8.11 5.50
C ARG A 535 32.32 9.28 5.82
N PRO A 536 32.31 9.82 7.06
CA PRO A 536 31.58 11.06 7.34
C PRO A 536 32.17 12.17 6.47
N ALA A 537 31.33 12.79 5.63
CA ALA A 537 31.72 13.96 4.87
C ALA A 537 32.01 15.11 5.86
N ASN A 538 33.14 15.78 5.68
CA ASN A 538 33.47 16.97 6.47
C ASN A 538 32.36 18.03 6.29
N GLU A 539 31.64 18.32 7.37
CA GLU A 539 30.54 19.29 7.42
C GLU A 539 31.01 20.68 6.99
N LYS A 540 30.68 21.06 5.75
CA LYS A 540 30.52 22.47 5.35
C LYS A 540 29.30 22.57 4.45
N ALA A 541 28.12 22.62 5.07
CA ALA A 541 26.88 22.96 4.37
C ALA A 541 27.02 24.37 3.77
N LYS A 542 27.23 24.45 2.45
CA LYS A 542 27.15 25.72 1.73
C LYS A 542 25.68 26.10 1.58
N HIS A 543 25.42 27.40 1.66
CA HIS A 543 24.09 28.03 1.59
C HIS A 543 23.21 27.45 0.47
N LEU A 544 22.26 26.59 0.85
CA LEU A 544 21.16 26.16 0.01
C LEU A 544 20.26 27.40 -0.22
N ARG A 545 19.97 27.75 -1.48
CA ARG A 545 18.98 28.79 -1.83
C ARG A 545 17.59 28.17 -1.93
N LYS A 546 16.55 28.96 -1.67
CA LYS A 546 15.12 28.60 -1.69
C LYS A 546 14.79 27.62 -2.83
N TRP A 547 14.12 26.53 -2.48
CA TRP A 547 13.81 25.43 -3.38
C TRP A 547 12.60 25.84 -4.21
N THR A 548 12.80 26.11 -5.49
CA THR A 548 11.70 26.62 -6.33
C THR A 548 10.76 25.49 -6.69
N ALA A 549 9.56 25.52 -6.11
CA ALA A 549 8.40 24.79 -6.62
C ALA A 549 7.85 25.50 -7.85
N GLU A 550 8.71 25.79 -8.83
CA GLU A 550 8.19 25.76 -10.19
C GLU A 550 7.75 24.31 -10.37
N ILE A 551 6.44 24.15 -10.24
CA ILE A 551 5.66 23.03 -10.73
C ILE A 551 6.38 22.49 -11.99
N CYS A 552 6.32 21.19 -12.25
CA CYS A 552 6.46 20.61 -13.59
C CYS A 552 5.42 21.18 -14.59
N LEU A 553 5.23 22.50 -14.62
CA LEU A 553 4.97 23.35 -15.75
C LEU A 553 6.31 23.64 -16.44
N ASP A 554 7.18 22.63 -16.62
CA ASP A 554 8.11 22.69 -17.73
C ASP A 554 7.30 22.44 -19.02
N THR A 555 6.38 23.38 -19.29
CA THR A 555 5.89 23.65 -20.61
C THR A 555 7.11 24.14 -21.39
N HIS A 556 7.80 23.19 -22.02
CA HIS A 556 8.61 23.34 -23.24
C HIS A 556 10.12 23.14 -23.19
N ARG A 557 10.77 22.65 -22.13
CA ARG A 557 12.05 21.95 -22.32
C ARG A 557 11.82 20.47 -22.53
N ARG A 558 11.46 20.11 -23.78
CA ARG A 558 11.65 18.74 -24.26
C ARG A 558 13.15 18.45 -24.27
N THR A 559 13.67 17.90 -23.18
CA THR A 559 15.00 17.29 -23.18
C THR A 559 15.00 16.19 -24.22
N ILE A 560 15.91 16.29 -25.20
CA ILE A 560 16.10 15.27 -26.23
C ILE A 560 16.18 13.91 -25.54
N PRO A 561 15.42 12.88 -25.97
CA PRO A 561 15.49 11.59 -25.33
C PRO A 561 16.93 11.06 -25.36
N PRO A 562 17.48 10.55 -24.24
CA PRO A 562 18.88 10.16 -24.13
C PRO A 562 19.23 8.95 -25.03
N VAL A 563 18.23 8.24 -25.54
CA VAL A 563 18.41 7.06 -26.40
C VAL A 563 17.43 7.08 -27.57
N PHE A 564 17.90 6.67 -28.75
CA PHE A 564 17.13 6.56 -29.98
C PHE A 564 16.92 5.10 -30.37
N SER A 565 15.79 4.79 -31.02
CA SER A 565 15.50 3.45 -31.54
C SER A 565 16.42 3.12 -32.72
N ARG A 566 16.87 1.86 -32.80
CA ARG A 566 17.62 1.30 -33.94
C ARG A 566 16.71 0.83 -35.09
N ASP A 567 15.43 1.20 -35.08
CA ASP A 567 14.47 0.92 -36.15
C ASP A 567 14.93 1.49 -37.50
N THR A 568 15.21 0.61 -38.46
CA THR A 568 15.64 0.97 -39.81
C THR A 568 14.58 1.69 -40.63
N SER A 569 13.31 1.66 -40.18
CA SER A 569 12.22 2.33 -40.87
C SER A 569 12.08 3.82 -40.52
N THR A 570 12.78 4.30 -39.49
CA THR A 570 12.70 5.67 -39.02
C THR A 570 14.07 6.34 -39.09
N GLU A 571 14.19 7.36 -39.94
CA GLU A 571 15.40 8.18 -40.03
C GLU A 571 15.33 9.31 -38.99
N THR A 572 16.46 9.58 -38.33
CA THR A 572 16.58 10.67 -37.35
C THR A 572 17.62 11.66 -37.83
N TRP A 573 17.31 12.96 -37.76
CA TRP A 573 18.12 14.04 -38.28
C TRP A 573 18.34 15.09 -37.20
N ALA A 574 19.60 15.50 -36.97
CA ALA A 574 19.94 16.71 -36.22
C ALA A 574 19.93 17.90 -37.17
N VAL A 575 19.28 18.99 -36.77
CA VAL A 575 19.31 20.27 -37.48
C VAL A 575 20.04 21.27 -36.61
N ASN A 576 21.16 21.80 -37.08
CA ASN A 576 21.95 22.76 -36.32
C ASN A 576 21.37 24.20 -36.37
N SER A 577 21.99 25.13 -35.65
CA SER A 577 21.63 26.55 -35.64
C SER A 577 21.83 27.28 -36.98
N LEU A 578 22.41 26.66 -37.99
CA LEU A 578 22.50 27.16 -39.37
C LEU A 578 21.48 26.48 -40.31
N GLY A 579 20.58 25.66 -39.75
CA GLY A 579 19.60 24.91 -40.52
C GLY A 579 20.18 23.74 -41.32
N HIS A 580 21.46 23.41 -41.18
CA HIS A 580 22.03 22.21 -41.81
C HIS A 580 21.54 20.96 -41.09
N ALA A 581 21.10 19.99 -41.88
CA ALA A 581 20.63 18.70 -41.40
C ALA A 581 21.72 17.63 -41.54
N ILE A 582 21.98 16.91 -40.46
CA ILE A 582 22.90 15.79 -40.38
C ILE A 582 22.10 14.56 -39.94
N GLU A 583 22.21 13.46 -40.69
CA GLU A 583 21.57 12.21 -40.32
C GLU A 583 22.27 11.61 -39.10
N ILE A 584 21.50 11.29 -38.06
CA ILE A 584 21.99 10.61 -36.87
C ILE A 584 21.88 9.11 -37.13
N LYS A 585 23.01 8.50 -37.47
CA LYS A 585 23.10 7.06 -37.69
C LYS A 585 23.27 6.32 -36.37
N ALA A 586 22.64 5.15 -36.27
CA ALA A 586 22.89 4.23 -35.17
C ALA A 586 24.36 3.83 -35.16
N SER A 587 25.01 3.92 -34.00
CA SER A 587 26.36 3.39 -33.80
C SER A 587 26.39 1.92 -34.18
N ALA A 588 27.51 1.44 -34.76
CA ALA A 588 27.66 0.02 -35.03
C ALA A 588 27.41 -0.80 -33.75
N VAL A 589 26.73 -1.94 -33.88
CA VAL A 589 26.60 -2.86 -32.75
C VAL A 589 28.00 -3.41 -32.48
N ALA A 590 28.38 -3.51 -31.20
CA ALA A 590 29.70 -4.03 -30.86
C ALA A 590 29.80 -5.49 -31.35
N THR A 591 30.92 -5.87 -31.98
CA THR A 591 31.12 -7.20 -32.57
C THR A 591 30.91 -8.35 -31.58
N TRP A 592 31.15 -8.12 -30.29
CA TRP A 592 30.87 -9.11 -29.24
C TRP A 592 29.37 -9.31 -28.96
N MET A 593 28.53 -8.29 -29.16
CA MET A 593 27.07 -8.41 -29.05
C MET A 593 26.53 -9.16 -30.27
N GLU A 594 27.02 -8.82 -31.46
CA GLU A 594 26.64 -9.51 -32.71
C GLU A 594 27.01 -11.00 -32.65
N SER A 595 28.19 -11.35 -32.14
CA SER A 595 28.62 -12.75 -31.98
C SER A 595 27.79 -13.54 -30.95
N ARG A 596 26.99 -12.86 -30.13
CA ARG A 596 26.06 -13.44 -29.15
C ARG A 596 24.61 -13.40 -29.60
N GLY A 597 24.31 -12.94 -30.82
CA GLY A 597 22.94 -12.76 -31.31
C GLY A 597 22.17 -11.63 -30.61
N ILE A 598 22.87 -10.73 -29.90
CA ILE A 598 22.26 -9.61 -29.18
C ILE A 598 22.17 -8.42 -30.15
N SER A 599 20.95 -8.01 -30.48
CA SER A 599 20.68 -6.81 -31.27
C SER A 599 20.00 -5.77 -30.38
N PRO A 600 20.72 -4.76 -29.84
CA PRO A 600 20.12 -3.75 -28.99
C PRO A 600 19.01 -3.02 -29.77
N ALA A 601 17.88 -2.73 -29.11
CA ALA A 601 16.79 -1.98 -29.73
C ALA A 601 17.04 -0.46 -29.77
N PHE A 602 18.01 0.03 -28.99
CA PHE A 602 18.29 1.44 -28.81
C PHE A 602 19.79 1.77 -28.91
N PHE A 603 20.13 3.04 -29.11
CA PHE A 603 21.49 3.56 -29.06
C PHE A 603 21.51 4.98 -28.49
N GLU A 604 22.62 5.36 -27.85
CA GLU A 604 22.87 6.74 -27.44
C GLU A 604 23.40 7.53 -28.66
N PRO A 605 22.70 8.57 -29.12
CA PRO A 605 23.13 9.35 -30.26
C PRO A 605 24.23 10.33 -29.88
N HIS A 606 25.21 10.51 -30.77
CA HIS A 606 26.12 11.66 -30.65
C HIS A 606 25.43 12.91 -31.21
N ILE A 607 25.08 13.85 -30.34
CA ILE A 607 24.40 15.09 -30.71
C ILE A 607 25.39 16.25 -30.53
N GLU A 608 25.62 17.01 -31.60
CA GLU A 608 26.52 18.16 -31.54
C GLU A 608 25.93 19.28 -30.66
N PRO A 609 26.76 20.03 -29.89
CA PRO A 609 26.29 21.10 -28.99
C PRO A 609 25.47 22.21 -29.67
N HIS A 610 25.60 22.37 -30.99
CA HIS A 610 24.91 23.38 -31.79
C HIS A 610 23.65 22.86 -32.47
N THR A 611 23.18 21.67 -32.07
CA THR A 611 21.92 21.09 -32.58
C THR A 611 20.75 21.94 -32.08
N ALA A 612 20.06 22.60 -33.00
CA ALA A 612 18.86 23.35 -32.72
C ALA A 612 17.66 22.41 -32.57
N TRP A 613 17.45 21.48 -33.52
CA TRP A 613 16.31 20.56 -33.52
C TRP A 613 16.70 19.11 -33.81
N ILE A 614 15.85 18.17 -33.39
CA ILE A 614 15.89 16.76 -33.80
C ILE A 614 14.60 16.46 -34.57
N VAL A 615 14.74 15.87 -35.76
CA VAL A 615 13.62 15.56 -36.66
C VAL A 615 13.61 14.08 -36.93
N ARG A 616 12.49 13.40 -36.67
CA ARG A 616 12.30 11.98 -37.03
C ARG A 616 11.33 11.86 -38.19
N LYS A 617 11.69 11.09 -39.22
CA LYS A 617 10.84 10.84 -40.38
C LYS A 617 10.81 9.37 -40.76
N ARG A 618 9.71 8.96 -41.39
CA ARG A 618 9.55 7.63 -42.00
C ARG A 618 9.16 7.83 -43.46
N GLY A 619 10.11 7.60 -44.37
CA GLY A 619 9.97 7.98 -45.77
C GLY A 619 9.88 9.51 -45.92
N THR A 620 8.75 10.00 -46.43
CA THR A 620 8.45 11.44 -46.59
C THR A 620 7.65 12.03 -45.43
N ASN A 621 7.16 11.20 -44.50
CA ASN A 621 6.28 11.65 -43.42
C ASN A 621 7.09 12.00 -42.17
N ILE A 622 6.96 13.23 -41.67
CA ILE A 622 7.62 13.68 -40.43
C ILE A 622 6.81 13.19 -39.23
N ARG A 623 7.44 12.36 -38.39
CA ARG A 623 6.80 11.79 -37.19
C ARG A 623 6.94 12.68 -35.98
N MET A 624 8.06 13.40 -35.87
CA MET A 624 8.38 14.17 -34.67
C MET A 624 9.40 15.26 -34.99
N ILE A 625 9.23 16.40 -34.33
CA ILE A 625 10.19 17.51 -34.30
C ILE A 625 10.35 17.90 -32.84
N ASP A 626 11.58 17.80 -32.31
CA ASP A 626 11.94 18.20 -30.95
C ASP A 626 12.94 19.35 -30.98
N ILE A 627 12.73 20.35 -30.14
CA ILE A 627 13.60 21.52 -30.03
C ILE A 627 14.70 21.22 -29.01
N ALA A 628 15.92 21.01 -29.51
CA ALA A 628 17.11 20.71 -28.73
C ALA A 628 17.75 21.95 -28.07
N ALA A 629 17.71 23.11 -28.73
CA ALA A 629 18.25 24.36 -28.22
C ALA A 629 17.36 25.56 -28.61
N THR A 630 17.46 26.65 -27.84
CA THR A 630 16.74 27.92 -28.11
C THR A 630 17.32 28.71 -29.28
N GLN A 631 18.43 28.25 -29.87
CA GLN A 631 19.06 28.92 -31.00
C GLN A 631 18.22 28.74 -32.26
N THR A 632 18.01 29.84 -32.95
CA THR A 632 17.18 29.91 -34.16
C THR A 632 17.98 29.49 -35.39
N PRO A 633 17.52 28.51 -36.19
CA PRO A 633 18.20 28.13 -37.42
C PRO A 633 18.27 29.32 -38.39
N GLN A 634 19.50 29.71 -38.75
CA GLN A 634 19.79 30.73 -39.75
C GLN A 634 19.99 30.04 -41.10
N PHE A 635 19.04 30.20 -42.02
CA PHE A 635 19.09 29.54 -43.33
C PHE A 635 20.14 30.18 -44.25
N GLN A 636 21.40 29.85 -44.06
CA GLN A 636 22.51 30.28 -44.91
C GLN A 636 23.15 29.05 -45.55
N ASP A 637 23.30 29.06 -46.88
CA ASP A 637 23.99 28.02 -47.64
C ASP A 637 23.55 26.58 -47.35
N LEU A 638 22.23 26.33 -47.32
CA LEU A 638 21.72 24.98 -47.12
C LEU A 638 22.13 24.06 -48.28
N ASN A 639 22.78 22.94 -47.94
CA ASN A 639 23.03 21.86 -48.89
C ASN A 639 21.71 21.21 -49.37
N LEU A 640 21.77 20.42 -50.44
CA LEU A 640 20.59 19.80 -51.07
C LEU A 640 19.80 18.92 -50.09
N VAL A 641 20.49 18.23 -49.18
CA VAL A 641 19.88 17.33 -48.18
C VAL A 641 19.07 18.14 -47.16
N SER A 642 19.67 19.19 -46.61
CA SER A 642 19.03 20.09 -45.66
C SER A 642 17.82 20.77 -46.31
N ARG A 643 17.95 21.26 -47.55
CA ARG A 643 16.85 21.87 -48.29
C ARG A 643 15.68 20.90 -48.51
N LYS A 644 15.98 19.63 -48.85
CA LYS A 644 14.94 18.59 -48.98
C LYS A 644 14.23 18.32 -47.66
N LEU A 645 14.97 18.19 -46.55
CA LEU A 645 14.38 17.96 -45.23
C LEU A 645 13.50 19.15 -44.81
N TRP A 646 13.96 20.39 -45.00
CA TRP A 646 13.17 21.58 -44.68
C TRP A 646 11.91 21.73 -45.53
N ASN A 647 11.93 21.32 -46.80
CA ASN A 647 10.70 21.26 -47.59
C ASN A 647 9.69 20.26 -47.00
N LEU A 648 10.14 19.08 -46.55
CA LEU A 648 9.26 18.10 -45.89
C LEU A 648 8.70 18.66 -44.57
N ILE A 649 9.55 19.29 -43.75
CA ILE A 649 9.13 19.95 -42.51
C ILE A 649 8.09 21.04 -42.82
N ALA A 650 8.36 21.88 -43.82
CA ALA A 650 7.47 22.96 -44.21
C ALA A 650 6.10 22.46 -44.69
N ASP A 651 6.07 21.37 -45.47
CA ASP A 651 4.85 20.76 -45.95
C ASP A 651 4.00 20.16 -44.82
N GLU A 652 4.62 19.43 -43.88
CA GLU A 652 3.91 18.85 -42.73
C GLU A 652 3.42 19.94 -41.75
N CYS A 653 4.20 21.00 -41.58
CA CYS A 653 3.95 22.02 -40.57
C CYS A 653 3.07 23.20 -41.03
N LYS A 654 2.48 23.16 -42.23
CA LYS A 654 1.60 24.24 -42.74
C LYS A 654 0.49 24.62 -41.75
N ASN A 655 0.01 23.65 -40.98
CA ASN A 655 -1.09 23.82 -40.02
C ASN A 655 -0.66 23.66 -38.56
N THR A 656 0.64 23.75 -38.24
CA THR A 656 1.10 23.59 -36.85
C THR A 656 0.61 24.73 -35.95
N THR A 657 0.23 24.40 -34.71
CA THR A 657 -0.10 25.37 -33.66
C THR A 657 1.14 25.88 -32.92
N ASP A 658 2.31 25.28 -33.14
CA ASP A 658 3.57 25.72 -32.54
C ASP A 658 4.09 26.99 -33.24
N GLN A 659 3.99 28.13 -32.55
CA GLN A 659 4.38 29.44 -33.08
C GLN A 659 5.87 29.53 -33.44
N LYS A 660 6.76 28.86 -32.68
CA LYS A 660 8.20 28.89 -32.97
C LYS A 660 8.49 28.11 -34.25
N LEU A 661 7.97 26.88 -34.32
CA LEU A 661 8.14 26.03 -35.51
C LEU A 661 7.57 26.72 -36.75
N ARG A 662 6.39 27.32 -36.65
CA ARG A 662 5.77 28.09 -37.74
C ARG A 662 6.64 29.26 -38.18
N PHE A 663 7.16 30.05 -37.25
CA PHE A 663 8.06 31.17 -37.56
C PHE A 663 9.29 30.71 -38.36
N HIS A 664 9.89 29.58 -37.98
CA HIS A 664 11.05 29.02 -38.67
C HIS A 664 10.72 28.47 -40.06
N VAL A 665 9.58 27.79 -40.20
CA VAL A 665 9.09 27.34 -41.50
C VAL A 665 8.82 28.52 -42.44
N GLU A 666 8.20 29.58 -41.96
CA GLU A 666 7.98 30.81 -42.74
C GLU A 666 9.30 31.47 -43.15
N ALA A 667 10.28 31.53 -42.25
CA ALA A 667 11.61 32.06 -42.55
C ALA A 667 12.35 31.22 -43.61
N PHE A 668 12.25 29.88 -43.55
CA PHE A 668 12.79 28.99 -44.57
C PHE A 668 12.13 29.21 -45.93
N LEU A 669 10.80 29.30 -45.97
CA LEU A 669 10.05 29.52 -47.22
C LEU A 669 10.40 30.86 -47.88
N ARG A 670 10.59 31.93 -47.09
CA ARG A 670 11.07 33.23 -47.59
C ARG A 670 12.49 33.14 -48.14
N TRP A 671 13.39 32.45 -47.44
CA TRP A 671 14.75 32.24 -47.92
C TRP A 671 14.77 31.44 -49.24
N ASN A 672 14.01 30.35 -49.32
CA ASN A 672 13.98 29.45 -50.48
C ASN A 672 13.34 30.10 -51.72
N THR A 673 12.48 31.12 -51.54
CA THR A 673 11.87 31.90 -52.63
C THR A 673 12.78 33.04 -53.10
N ASN A 674 13.49 33.71 -52.20
CA ASN A 674 14.38 34.83 -52.54
C ASN A 674 15.79 34.41 -53.00
N GLY A 675 16.21 33.18 -52.71
CA GLY A 675 17.52 32.63 -53.10
C GLY A 675 17.53 31.91 -54.46
N ARG A 676 16.53 32.15 -55.32
CA ARG A 676 16.45 31.61 -56.69
C ARG A 676 16.68 32.69 -57.73
#